data_AF-A0A139WHT4-F1
#
_entry.id   AF-A0A139WHT4-F1
#
_cell.length_a   1.000
_cell.length_b   1.000
_cell.length_c   1.000
_cell.angle_alpha   90.00
_cell.angle_beta   90.00
_cell.angle_gamma   90.00
#
_symmetry.space_group_name_H-M   'P 1'
#
loop_
_entity.id
_entity.type
_entity.pdbx_description
1 polymer ?
#
loop_
_entity_poly.entity_id
_entity_poly.type
_entity_poly.pdbx_seq_one_letter_code
_entity_poly.pdbx_strand_id
1 'polypeptide(L)'
;MEFVKHTLLFCCFALWEIEAVLNKRNGGVQSFVQNYNGHFDTTIHKVSFTQKGYIQFLRYITHVPPLSDYTFCIWVRSHNLTYAHPLLSYSKHEEERLIRVWISPHGTDINLEILQHPIFKIHTHFVENHWYHVCQSWSSSHASWSLYLNGKLKSSGFAPQLRGSKIKGGGDIVVGQEYTDFDKGLDDGIEGDVFGFNFVLSPTSHSSHGDFPSRGHYSTEIPSVLSYFSVEPNRQPKLFDFFESMWSFFNPTHAIKVVPKKRGHFGARVANDIEEYSPKPTGLKLVELSYHCALGKGAPVSGKDVLISWTKTPVRVFGGAILKNIKPFCTDAKGNRRRVDIIDCKHYLARSFTPTAVDMTGSTNRIDFVNFICTCSMDACFAAFDKDCDGKLNLEEFWALCRALFRNSKGVTYEIERHTLETIFNVFDKNQDGSIDRDEFVTCWNLWIKTIVKPVSAALIIDVQNDFITGSLNITNCPAKHHGGDVIQPINNLLETVEFETVVYSYDWHPNDHVSFIDNISLRKLHESSPISAENAKVYDTVVFDREPPMVQKLWPRHCVQNTWGSDLHKDLKVVENSTKIYKGTNPDVDSYSLFWDNQKLTDTKLDSLLRARNITDLYLCGLAYDVCVASTAKDAIASGYRTVLLDDCCRGVDLLDIEKTKNFIQENHGLVVDSSQVKEMVEGNDRRPELGLKLALELQQKRQ
;
A
#
# COMPACT_ATOMS: atom_id res chain seq x y z
N MET A 1 -51.17 -16.00 16.49
CA MET A 1 -51.18 -17.46 16.35
C MET A 1 -50.17 -17.76 15.24
N GLU A 2 -48.94 -18.10 15.60
CA GLU A 2 -48.49 -19.49 15.90
C GLU A 2 -48.27 -20.30 14.62
N PHE A 3 -47.35 -21.26 14.50
CA PHE A 3 -46.05 -21.61 15.10
C PHE A 3 -45.70 -22.99 14.47
N VAL A 4 -44.43 -23.42 14.56
CA VAL A 4 -44.05 -24.86 14.69
C VAL A 4 -44.02 -25.82 13.46
N LYS A 5 -42.77 -26.13 13.03
CA LYS A 5 -42.14 -27.49 12.76
C LYS A 5 -42.68 -28.37 11.61
N HIS A 6 -41.97 -29.36 11.05
CA HIS A 6 -40.55 -29.81 10.91
C HIS A 6 -40.52 -30.69 9.62
N THR A 7 -39.44 -31.00 8.89
CA THR A 7 -38.23 -31.81 9.22
C THR A 7 -37.32 -31.75 7.95
N LEU A 8 -36.03 -31.36 7.94
CA LEU A 8 -34.77 -31.97 8.45
C LEU A 8 -34.24 -33.17 7.62
N LEU A 9 -32.90 -33.26 7.50
CA LEU A 9 -32.06 -34.17 6.68
C LEU A 9 -32.12 -33.89 5.17
N PHE A 10 -31.04 -33.59 4.44
CA PHE A 10 -29.61 -33.42 4.75
C PHE A 10 -29.11 -32.10 4.09
N CYS A 11 -27.90 -31.56 4.30
CA CYS A 11 -26.73 -32.02 5.06
C CYS A 11 -26.06 -30.85 5.81
N CYS A 12 -24.80 -31.00 6.26
CA CYS A 12 -23.98 -29.92 6.82
C CYS A 12 -22.51 -30.09 6.40
N PHE A 13 -21.86 -29.01 5.92
CA PHE A 13 -20.54 -28.51 6.35
C PHE A 13 -20.15 -27.25 5.54
N ALA A 14 -19.12 -26.53 6.02
CA ALA A 14 -18.67 -25.20 5.57
C ALA A 14 -19.69 -24.05 5.84
N LEU A 15 -19.29 -22.80 6.12
CA LEU A 15 -17.95 -22.19 6.20
C LEU A 15 -17.68 -21.60 7.59
N TRP A 16 -16.42 -21.57 8.01
CA TRP A 16 -15.93 -20.73 9.12
C TRP A 16 -14.53 -20.19 8.79
N GLU A 17 -14.15 -19.09 9.42
CA GLU A 17 -12.95 -18.31 9.12
C GLU A 17 -11.67 -18.94 9.72
N ILE A 18 -10.50 -18.46 9.30
CA ILE A 18 -9.38 -18.17 10.22
C ILE A 18 -8.37 -17.20 9.59
N GLU A 19 -8.01 -16.17 10.36
CA GLU A 19 -6.93 -15.23 10.04
C GLU A 19 -5.57 -15.81 10.49
N ALA A 20 -4.51 -15.54 9.73
CA ALA A 20 -3.16 -16.02 10.04
C ALA A 20 -2.40 -15.10 11.01
N VAL A 21 -2.92 -14.90 12.23
CA VAL A 21 -2.24 -14.13 13.30
C VAL A 21 -0.98 -14.88 13.77
N LEU A 22 0.20 -14.45 13.29
CA LEU A 22 1.48 -14.99 13.74
C LEU A 22 2.07 -14.23 14.94
N ASN A 23 1.63 -14.63 16.12
CA ASN A 23 2.21 -14.21 17.40
C ASN A 23 3.67 -14.71 17.54
N LYS A 24 4.65 -13.80 17.73
CA LYS A 24 5.95 -14.18 18.32
C LYS A 24 6.66 -13.07 19.08
N ARG A 25 7.06 -13.41 20.30
CA ARG A 25 7.74 -12.56 21.29
C ARG A 25 9.14 -12.11 20.87
N ASN A 26 9.54 -10.95 21.38
CA ASN A 26 10.90 -10.42 21.55
C ASN A 26 11.77 -10.26 20.28
N GLY A 27 11.95 -9.01 19.84
CA GLY A 27 13.11 -8.60 19.03
C GLY A 27 12.81 -7.69 17.84
N GLY A 28 12.61 -6.40 18.09
CA GLY A 28 12.76 -5.27 17.14
C GLY A 28 12.26 -5.46 15.70
N VAL A 29 11.05 -4.99 15.41
CA VAL A 29 10.57 -4.83 14.03
C VAL A 29 11.17 -3.55 13.43
N GLN A 30 12.11 -3.69 12.51
CA GLN A 30 12.49 -2.60 11.60
C GLN A 30 11.49 -2.57 10.44
N SER A 31 10.63 -1.56 10.40
CA SER A 31 9.94 -1.17 9.17
C SER A 31 10.95 -0.60 8.17
N PHE A 32 10.99 -1.15 6.96
CA PHE A 32 11.78 -0.60 5.86
C PHE A 32 10.83 0.14 4.90
N VAL A 33 10.77 1.46 5.03
CA VAL A 33 10.24 2.34 3.99
C VAL A 33 11.44 2.85 3.17
N GLN A 34 11.64 2.29 1.97
CA GLN A 34 12.73 2.77 1.12
C GLN A 34 12.29 4.02 0.35
N ASN A 35 12.88 5.17 0.71
CA ASN A 35 12.70 6.45 0.03
C ASN A 35 12.86 6.31 -1.50
N TYR A 36 11.85 6.69 -2.27
CA TYR A 36 11.90 6.64 -3.74
C TYR A 36 12.71 7.78 -4.39
N ASN A 37 13.86 8.12 -3.79
CA ASN A 37 14.94 8.87 -4.44
C ASN A 37 15.71 7.98 -5.45
N GLY A 38 14.95 7.42 -6.39
CA GLY A 38 15.42 6.69 -7.56
C GLY A 38 16.10 5.33 -7.30
N HIS A 39 15.89 4.68 -6.16
CA HIS A 39 16.31 3.29 -5.95
C HIS A 39 15.13 2.34 -5.99
N PHE A 40 15.32 1.21 -6.69
CA PHE A 40 14.37 0.11 -6.70
C PHE A 40 14.46 -0.67 -5.38
N ASP A 41 13.37 -0.72 -4.63
CA ASP A 41 13.24 -1.74 -3.59
C ASP A 41 13.25 -3.12 -4.25
N THR A 42 14.02 -4.04 -3.68
CA THR A 42 14.34 -5.37 -4.21
C THR A 42 13.90 -6.48 -3.26
N THR A 43 12.96 -6.19 -2.36
CA THR A 43 12.32 -7.17 -1.48
C THR A 43 11.56 -8.23 -2.30
N ILE A 44 11.92 -9.50 -2.09
CA ILE A 44 11.26 -10.66 -2.72
C ILE A 44 10.37 -11.32 -1.68
N HIS A 45 9.09 -11.53 -1.99
CA HIS A 45 8.17 -12.27 -1.11
C HIS A 45 8.12 -13.75 -1.46
N LYS A 46 8.02 -14.61 -0.44
CA LYS A 46 7.61 -16.02 -0.54
C LYS A 46 6.27 -16.25 0.14
N VAL A 47 5.67 -17.40 -0.11
CA VAL A 47 4.60 -17.97 0.72
C VAL A 47 5.14 -19.17 1.49
N SER A 48 4.79 -19.30 2.76
CA SER A 48 4.93 -20.52 3.54
C SER A 48 3.59 -21.22 3.67
N PHE A 49 3.55 -22.48 3.27
CA PHE A 49 2.46 -23.42 3.51
C PHE A 49 2.81 -24.34 4.70
N THR A 50 1.83 -24.66 5.54
CA THR A 50 1.94 -25.62 6.65
C THR A 50 1.01 -26.82 6.50
N GLN A 51 -0.06 -26.73 5.69
CA GLN A 51 -1.11 -27.75 5.50
C GLN A 51 -1.69 -28.30 6.82
N LYS A 52 -1.71 -27.47 7.87
CA LYS A 52 -2.12 -27.88 9.23
C LYS A 52 -3.43 -27.20 9.61
N GLY A 53 -4.45 -28.04 9.88
CA GLY A 53 -5.82 -27.62 10.15
C GLY A 53 -6.63 -27.34 8.88
N TYR A 54 -6.03 -26.71 7.87
CA TYR A 54 -6.71 -26.28 6.64
C TYR A 54 -5.85 -26.53 5.39
N ILE A 55 -6.54 -26.78 4.27
CA ILE A 55 -5.96 -26.89 2.93
C ILE A 55 -5.45 -25.51 2.48
N GLN A 56 -4.18 -25.42 2.08
CA GLN A 56 -3.50 -24.16 1.77
C GLN A 56 -2.92 -24.12 0.35
N PHE A 57 -3.30 -23.08 -0.41
CA PHE A 57 -2.87 -22.93 -1.80
C PHE A 57 -2.93 -21.48 -2.31
N LEU A 58 -2.44 -21.31 -3.53
CA LEU A 58 -2.40 -20.07 -4.30
C LEU A 58 -3.15 -20.26 -5.61
N ARG A 59 -4.22 -19.50 -5.86
CA ARG A 59 -5.01 -19.51 -7.11
C ARG A 59 -4.77 -18.21 -7.88
N TYR A 60 -4.30 -18.30 -9.12
CA TYR A 60 -3.98 -17.12 -9.93
C TYR A 60 -5.23 -16.52 -10.57
N ILE A 61 -5.39 -15.20 -10.45
CA ILE A 61 -6.55 -14.46 -10.97
C ILE A 61 -6.23 -13.95 -12.38
N THR A 62 -6.19 -14.84 -13.37
CA THR A 62 -5.90 -14.49 -14.77
C THR A 62 -6.55 -15.48 -15.73
N HIS A 63 -7.18 -14.97 -16.79
CA HIS A 63 -7.76 -15.82 -17.83
C HIS A 63 -6.65 -16.57 -18.58
N VAL A 64 -6.61 -17.90 -18.41
CA VAL A 64 -5.67 -18.78 -19.10
C VAL A 64 -6.18 -19.09 -20.51
N PRO A 65 -5.49 -18.68 -21.59
CA PRO A 65 -5.89 -19.03 -22.96
C PRO A 65 -5.64 -20.53 -23.24
N PRO A 66 -6.19 -21.09 -24.34
CA PRO A 66 -5.88 -22.47 -24.74
C PRO A 66 -4.38 -22.68 -24.95
N LEU A 67 -3.80 -23.70 -24.31
CA LEU A 67 -2.36 -23.93 -24.29
C LEU A 67 -1.97 -25.01 -25.31
N SER A 68 -1.12 -24.67 -26.28
CA SER A 68 -0.37 -25.63 -27.10
C SER A 68 1.05 -25.83 -26.58
N ASP A 69 1.70 -24.73 -26.17
CA ASP A 69 3.09 -24.68 -25.77
C ASP A 69 3.23 -23.80 -24.53
N TYR A 70 3.96 -24.27 -23.51
CA TYR A 70 4.19 -23.50 -22.29
C TYR A 70 5.50 -23.88 -21.61
N THR A 71 6.00 -22.97 -20.77
CA THR A 71 7.04 -23.26 -19.77
C THR A 71 6.68 -22.54 -18.48
N PHE A 72 6.80 -23.22 -17.34
CA PHE A 72 6.78 -22.56 -16.04
C PHE A 72 8.06 -22.83 -15.25
N CYS A 73 8.37 -21.92 -14.33
CA CYS A 73 9.45 -22.03 -13.36
C CYS A 73 8.92 -21.65 -11.97
N ILE A 74 9.36 -22.35 -10.93
CA ILE A 74 9.04 -22.09 -9.52
C ILE A 74 10.26 -22.38 -8.64
N TRP A 75 10.46 -21.60 -7.57
CA TRP A 75 11.36 -21.96 -6.47
C TRP A 75 10.54 -22.58 -5.34
N VAL A 76 10.93 -23.78 -4.88
CA VAL A 76 10.24 -24.54 -3.83
C VAL A 76 11.22 -25.06 -2.78
N ARG A 77 10.79 -25.10 -1.52
CA ARG A 77 11.50 -25.70 -0.38
C ARG A 77 10.51 -26.39 0.55
N SER A 78 10.35 -27.70 0.39
CA SER A 78 9.57 -28.52 1.32
C SER A 78 10.22 -28.54 2.71
N HIS A 79 9.44 -28.48 3.78
CA HIS A 79 9.91 -28.65 5.17
C HIS A 79 9.63 -30.06 5.72
N ASN A 80 8.61 -30.71 5.15
CA ASN A 80 8.21 -32.09 5.32
C ASN A 80 7.99 -32.63 3.90
N LEU A 81 8.37 -33.88 3.61
CA LEU A 81 8.17 -34.53 2.32
C LEU A 81 7.33 -35.82 2.43
N THR A 82 6.65 -36.06 3.56
CA THR A 82 5.85 -37.29 3.79
C THR A 82 4.74 -37.50 2.76
N TYR A 83 4.18 -36.42 2.21
CA TYR A 83 3.02 -36.42 1.31
C TYR A 83 3.39 -35.92 -0.10
N ALA A 84 2.48 -36.01 -1.07
CA ALA A 84 2.74 -35.47 -2.41
C ALA A 84 2.66 -33.94 -2.40
N HIS A 85 3.51 -33.28 -3.19
CA HIS A 85 3.67 -31.82 -3.20
C HIS A 85 3.32 -31.23 -4.58
N PRO A 86 2.09 -30.72 -4.80
CA PRO A 86 1.63 -30.16 -6.07
C PRO A 86 2.27 -28.80 -6.41
N LEU A 87 3.22 -28.81 -7.35
CA LEU A 87 3.94 -27.62 -7.83
C LEU A 87 3.13 -26.79 -8.83
N LEU A 88 2.24 -27.46 -9.59
CA LEU A 88 1.28 -26.86 -10.52
C LEU A 88 0.08 -27.80 -10.64
N SER A 89 -1.12 -27.28 -10.41
CA SER A 89 -2.39 -27.88 -10.83
C SER A 89 -3.08 -26.90 -11.78
N TYR A 90 -3.54 -27.38 -12.93
CA TYR A 90 -4.42 -26.64 -13.84
C TYR A 90 -5.66 -27.49 -14.09
N SER A 91 -6.83 -26.95 -13.78
CA SER A 91 -8.11 -27.64 -13.98
C SER A 91 -9.15 -26.69 -14.53
N LYS A 92 -10.24 -27.23 -15.08
CA LYS A 92 -11.37 -26.45 -15.58
C LYS A 92 -12.67 -26.84 -14.89
N HIS A 93 -13.42 -25.82 -14.46
CA HIS A 93 -14.62 -25.96 -13.62
C HIS A 93 -14.41 -26.78 -12.34
N GLU A 94 -13.17 -26.79 -11.83
CA GLU A 94 -12.76 -27.51 -10.61
C GLU A 94 -12.95 -29.05 -10.67
N GLU A 95 -13.26 -29.59 -11.86
CA GLU A 95 -13.50 -31.02 -12.15
C GLU A 95 -12.51 -31.58 -13.20
N GLU A 96 -12.35 -30.90 -14.35
CA GLU A 96 -11.54 -31.40 -15.46
C GLU A 96 -10.05 -31.14 -15.22
N ARG A 97 -9.28 -32.16 -14.80
CA ARG A 97 -7.81 -32.07 -14.69
C ARG A 97 -7.15 -31.86 -16.06
N LEU A 98 -6.44 -30.76 -16.24
CA LEU A 98 -5.79 -30.38 -17.51
C LEU A 98 -4.25 -30.49 -17.47
N ILE A 99 -3.60 -30.06 -16.38
CA ILE A 99 -2.16 -30.25 -16.12
C ILE A 99 -1.95 -30.54 -14.64
N ARG A 100 -1.07 -31.50 -14.31
CA ARG A 100 -0.61 -31.77 -12.93
C ARG A 100 0.90 -31.95 -12.92
N VAL A 101 1.61 -31.21 -12.06
CA VAL A 101 3.04 -31.41 -11.77
C VAL A 101 3.25 -31.47 -10.27
N TRP A 102 3.81 -32.58 -9.79
CA TRP A 102 3.98 -32.81 -8.36
C TRP A 102 5.22 -33.64 -8.04
N ILE A 103 5.78 -33.41 -6.86
CA ILE A 103 6.82 -34.25 -6.26
C ILE A 103 6.12 -35.40 -5.52
N SER A 104 6.58 -36.63 -5.71
CA SER A 104 6.11 -37.82 -4.99
C SER A 104 6.42 -37.76 -3.49
N PRO A 105 5.66 -38.49 -2.65
CA PRO A 105 6.03 -38.78 -1.27
C PRO A 105 7.50 -39.18 -1.08
N HIS A 106 8.05 -38.75 0.04
CA HIS A 106 9.46 -38.80 0.44
C HIS A 106 10.44 -38.14 -0.55
N GLY A 107 9.95 -37.25 -1.42
CA GLY A 107 10.78 -36.51 -2.38
C GLY A 107 11.36 -37.35 -3.53
N THR A 108 10.82 -38.56 -3.72
CA THR A 108 11.43 -39.66 -4.50
C THR A 108 11.37 -39.50 -6.01
N ASP A 109 10.37 -38.80 -6.55
CA ASP A 109 10.24 -38.55 -7.98
C ASP A 109 9.55 -37.22 -8.21
N ILE A 110 9.66 -36.70 -9.44
CA ILE A 110 8.79 -35.64 -9.94
C ILE A 110 8.03 -36.14 -11.17
N ASN A 111 6.75 -35.78 -11.24
CA ASN A 111 5.78 -36.33 -12.17
C ASN A 111 5.12 -35.21 -12.99
N LEU A 112 4.70 -35.53 -14.22
CA LEU A 112 3.89 -34.66 -15.07
C LEU A 112 2.75 -35.48 -15.68
N GLU A 113 1.54 -34.93 -15.61
CA GLU A 113 0.33 -35.43 -16.25
C GLU A 113 -0.31 -34.28 -17.05
N ILE A 114 -0.74 -34.55 -18.27
CA ILE A 114 -1.41 -33.57 -19.14
C ILE A 114 -2.65 -34.25 -19.74
N LEU A 115 -3.81 -33.60 -19.66
CA LEU A 115 -5.10 -34.13 -20.11
C LEU A 115 -5.36 -35.57 -19.59
N GLN A 116 -5.06 -35.81 -18.30
CA GLN A 116 -5.16 -37.10 -17.61
C GLN A 116 -4.24 -38.22 -18.15
N HIS A 117 -3.33 -37.91 -19.07
CA HIS A 117 -2.29 -38.84 -19.52
C HIS A 117 -0.97 -38.59 -18.77
N PRO A 118 -0.37 -39.61 -18.12
CA PRO A 118 0.96 -39.48 -17.52
C PRO A 118 2.02 -39.30 -18.61
N ILE A 119 2.84 -38.25 -18.47
CA ILE A 119 3.86 -37.84 -19.45
C ILE A 119 5.25 -38.28 -19.01
N PHE A 120 5.55 -38.13 -17.72
CA PHE A 120 6.74 -38.70 -17.11
C PHE A 120 6.56 -38.94 -15.61
N LYS A 121 7.37 -39.86 -15.10
CA LYS A 121 7.74 -40.01 -13.69
C LYS A 121 9.27 -40.14 -13.65
N ILE A 122 9.96 -39.15 -13.05
CA ILE A 122 11.43 -39.05 -13.09
C ILE A 122 11.99 -39.14 -11.69
N HIS A 123 12.86 -40.12 -11.46
CA HIS A 123 13.50 -40.30 -10.16
C HIS A 123 14.43 -39.13 -9.80
N THR A 124 14.22 -38.61 -8.59
CA THR A 124 14.85 -37.41 -8.03
C THR A 124 15.03 -37.58 -6.54
N HIS A 125 16.03 -36.93 -5.95
CA HIS A 125 16.15 -36.88 -4.49
C HIS A 125 15.92 -35.44 -4.03
N PHE A 126 14.66 -35.08 -3.84
CA PHE A 126 14.34 -33.87 -3.09
C PHE A 126 14.68 -34.09 -1.61
N VAL A 127 15.20 -33.05 -0.96
CA VAL A 127 15.63 -33.08 0.44
C VAL A 127 14.95 -31.94 1.17
N GLU A 128 14.41 -32.23 2.35
CA GLU A 128 13.73 -31.25 3.19
C GLU A 128 14.64 -30.07 3.55
N ASN A 129 14.05 -28.89 3.70
CA ASN A 129 14.71 -27.63 4.03
C ASN A 129 15.75 -27.13 3.02
N HIS A 130 15.89 -27.79 1.85
CA HIS A 130 16.70 -27.36 0.71
C HIS A 130 15.85 -26.64 -0.36
N TRP A 131 16.43 -25.63 -1.02
CA TRP A 131 15.76 -24.88 -2.10
C TRP A 131 16.03 -25.53 -3.46
N TYR A 132 14.97 -25.78 -4.22
CA TYR A 132 15.04 -26.25 -5.59
C TYR A 132 14.36 -25.25 -6.53
N HIS A 133 15.04 -24.92 -7.62
CA HIS A 133 14.45 -24.22 -8.76
C HIS A 133 13.98 -25.29 -9.76
N VAL A 134 12.67 -25.40 -9.96
CA VAL A 134 12.04 -26.39 -10.85
C VAL A 134 11.42 -25.66 -12.02
N CYS A 135 11.75 -26.06 -13.25
CA CYS A 135 11.02 -25.61 -14.43
C CYS A 135 10.57 -26.80 -15.29
N GLN A 136 9.35 -26.75 -15.81
CA GLN A 136 8.81 -27.74 -16.73
C GLN A 136 8.27 -27.04 -17.98
N SER A 137 8.59 -27.63 -19.14
CA SER A 137 8.22 -27.15 -20.47
C SER A 137 7.49 -28.22 -21.27
N TRP A 138 6.59 -27.79 -22.16
CA TRP A 138 5.77 -28.61 -23.05
C TRP A 138 5.59 -27.93 -24.40
N SER A 139 5.58 -28.72 -25.47
CA SER A 139 5.19 -28.30 -26.82
C SER A 139 4.32 -29.37 -27.50
N SER A 140 3.03 -29.09 -27.69
CA SER A 140 2.12 -30.07 -28.30
C SER A 140 2.38 -30.29 -29.79
N SER A 141 2.97 -29.31 -30.49
CA SER A 141 3.33 -29.43 -31.92
C SER A 141 4.24 -30.63 -32.20
N HIS A 142 5.24 -30.86 -31.35
CA HIS A 142 6.15 -32.00 -31.43
C HIS A 142 5.77 -33.13 -30.45
N ALA A 143 4.90 -32.83 -29.49
CA ALA A 143 4.64 -33.57 -28.25
C ALA A 143 5.87 -33.72 -27.35
N SER A 144 6.76 -32.71 -27.34
CA SER A 144 7.99 -32.74 -26.56
C SER A 144 7.80 -32.11 -25.17
N TRP A 145 8.54 -32.64 -24.20
CA TRP A 145 8.61 -32.10 -22.84
C TRP A 145 10.06 -31.95 -22.39
N SER A 146 10.31 -31.07 -21.42
CA SER A 146 11.61 -30.90 -20.78
C SER A 146 11.46 -30.48 -19.33
N LEU A 147 12.28 -31.08 -18.45
CA LEU A 147 12.35 -30.79 -17.02
C LEU A 147 13.75 -30.24 -16.70
N TYR A 148 13.79 -29.10 -16.03
CA TYR A 148 15.01 -28.47 -15.53
C TYR A 148 14.98 -28.40 -14.01
N LEU A 149 16.09 -28.76 -13.37
CA LEU A 149 16.30 -28.63 -11.93
C LEU A 149 17.57 -27.80 -11.69
N ASN A 150 17.48 -26.76 -10.85
CA ASN A 150 18.56 -25.86 -10.50
C ASN A 150 19.30 -25.32 -11.75
N GLY A 151 18.52 -24.85 -12.72
CA GLY A 151 19.00 -24.23 -13.97
C GLY A 151 19.56 -25.21 -15.01
N LYS A 152 19.54 -26.52 -14.76
CA LYS A 152 20.12 -27.53 -15.66
C LYS A 152 19.04 -28.50 -16.14
N LEU A 153 19.12 -28.92 -17.41
CA LEU A 153 18.25 -29.94 -17.97
C LEU A 153 18.46 -31.25 -17.20
N LYS A 154 17.40 -31.76 -16.56
CA LYS A 154 17.39 -33.03 -15.81
C LYS A 154 16.92 -34.18 -16.70
N SER A 155 15.95 -33.94 -17.57
CA SER A 155 15.48 -34.90 -18.58
C SER A 155 14.61 -34.20 -19.62
N SER A 156 14.43 -34.83 -20.77
CA SER A 156 13.55 -34.41 -21.87
C SER A 156 13.05 -35.64 -22.63
N GLY A 157 11.88 -35.55 -23.24
CA GLY A 157 11.32 -36.67 -24.00
C GLY A 157 10.13 -36.27 -24.86
N PHE A 158 9.42 -37.26 -25.37
CA PHE A 158 8.25 -37.10 -26.22
C PHE A 158 7.09 -37.96 -25.71
N ALA A 159 5.86 -37.48 -25.88
CA ALA A 159 4.62 -38.18 -25.56
C ALA A 159 3.68 -38.19 -26.80
N PRO A 160 3.98 -39.02 -27.84
CA PRO A 160 3.34 -38.95 -29.16
C PRO A 160 1.80 -38.97 -29.14
N GLN A 161 1.20 -39.61 -28.13
CA GLN A 161 -0.24 -39.68 -27.91
C GLN A 161 -0.93 -38.32 -27.72
N LEU A 162 -0.18 -37.26 -27.38
CA LEU A 162 -0.69 -35.89 -27.24
C LEU A 162 -0.23 -34.93 -28.37
N ARG A 163 0.32 -35.44 -29.47
CA ARG A 163 0.75 -34.58 -30.59
C ARG A 163 -0.42 -33.82 -31.20
N GLY A 164 -0.24 -32.50 -31.37
CA GLY A 164 -1.28 -31.60 -31.89
C GLY A 164 -2.43 -31.30 -30.92
N SER A 165 -2.43 -31.87 -29.71
CA SER A 165 -3.45 -31.56 -28.70
C SER A 165 -3.40 -30.08 -28.30
N LYS A 166 -4.55 -29.52 -27.92
CA LYS A 166 -4.65 -28.21 -27.28
C LYS A 166 -5.31 -28.37 -25.93
N ILE A 167 -4.65 -27.91 -24.89
CA ILE A 167 -5.20 -27.90 -23.53
C ILE A 167 -6.22 -26.75 -23.47
N LYS A 168 -7.42 -27.02 -22.92
CA LYS A 168 -8.53 -26.07 -22.88
C LYS A 168 -8.14 -24.79 -22.12
N GLY A 169 -8.64 -23.64 -22.60
CA GLY A 169 -8.57 -22.36 -21.89
C GLY A 169 -9.75 -22.14 -20.93
N GLY A 170 -9.66 -21.10 -20.11
CA GLY A 170 -10.68 -20.72 -19.13
C GLY A 170 -10.77 -21.66 -17.93
N GLY A 171 -9.64 -22.20 -17.49
CA GLY A 171 -9.49 -22.93 -16.23
C GLY A 171 -8.67 -22.15 -15.20
N ASP A 172 -8.46 -22.74 -14.03
CA ASP A 172 -7.74 -22.17 -12.88
C ASP A 172 -6.36 -22.79 -12.70
N ILE A 173 -5.34 -21.94 -12.57
CA ILE A 173 -3.99 -22.35 -12.18
C ILE A 173 -3.81 -22.20 -10.67
N VAL A 174 -3.40 -23.30 -10.03
CA VAL A 174 -3.19 -23.42 -8.60
C VAL A 174 -1.79 -23.97 -8.28
N VAL A 175 -1.20 -23.48 -7.19
CA VAL A 175 0.10 -23.90 -6.64
C VAL A 175 -0.05 -24.17 -5.15
N GLY A 176 0.49 -25.30 -4.68
CA GLY A 176 0.41 -25.72 -3.27
C GLY A 176 -0.51 -26.91 -3.02
N GLN A 177 -1.53 -27.11 -3.85
CA GLN A 177 -2.58 -28.14 -3.69
C GLN A 177 -3.04 -28.69 -5.05
N GLU A 178 -3.64 -29.88 -5.04
CA GLU A 178 -4.45 -30.40 -6.14
C GLU A 178 -5.79 -29.66 -6.25
N TYR A 179 -6.23 -29.29 -7.46
CA TYR A 179 -7.43 -28.47 -7.66
C TYR A 179 -8.55 -29.18 -8.45
N THR A 180 -8.86 -30.43 -8.08
CA THR A 180 -9.87 -31.27 -8.78
C THR A 180 -10.64 -32.24 -7.87
N ASP A 181 -10.51 -32.14 -6.54
CA ASP A 181 -10.98 -33.18 -5.62
C ASP A 181 -11.20 -32.60 -4.20
N PHE A 182 -12.23 -31.78 -4.01
CA PHE A 182 -12.57 -31.22 -2.69
C PHE A 182 -13.13 -32.26 -1.70
N ASP A 183 -13.68 -33.37 -2.20
CA ASP A 183 -14.26 -34.46 -1.39
C ASP A 183 -13.23 -35.51 -0.91
N LYS A 184 -11.95 -35.34 -1.25
CA LYS A 184 -10.84 -36.18 -0.76
C LYS A 184 -9.96 -35.35 0.19
N GLY A 185 -9.57 -35.96 1.30
CA GLY A 185 -9.04 -35.26 2.48
C GLY A 185 -7.65 -34.61 2.33
N LEU A 186 -7.17 -34.08 3.46
CA LEU A 186 -5.97 -33.24 3.66
C LEU A 186 -4.60 -33.82 3.21
N ASP A 187 -4.56 -34.97 2.53
CA ASP A 187 -3.38 -35.83 2.42
C ASP A 187 -2.39 -35.48 1.27
N ASP A 188 -2.71 -34.56 0.35
CA ASP A 188 -1.83 -34.19 -0.79
C ASP A 188 -1.69 -32.66 -0.90
N GLY A 189 -0.58 -32.09 -0.43
CA GLY A 189 -0.32 -30.64 -0.44
C GLY A 189 1.12 -30.27 -0.04
N ILE A 190 1.62 -29.11 -0.48
CA ILE A 190 2.98 -28.64 -0.12
C ILE A 190 3.03 -28.21 1.34
N GLU A 191 3.78 -28.91 2.21
CA GLU A 191 4.28 -28.33 3.48
C GLU A 191 5.69 -27.75 3.27
N GLY A 192 5.81 -26.42 3.17
CA GLY A 192 7.06 -25.80 2.71
C GLY A 192 6.98 -24.30 2.41
N ASP A 193 7.94 -23.80 1.62
CA ASP A 193 7.96 -22.46 1.06
C ASP A 193 7.94 -22.48 -0.48
N VAL A 194 7.32 -21.47 -1.11
CA VAL A 194 7.42 -21.19 -2.56
C VAL A 194 7.68 -19.71 -2.85
N PHE A 195 8.40 -19.40 -3.94
CA PHE A 195 8.46 -18.06 -4.53
C PHE A 195 8.75 -18.10 -6.04
N GLY A 196 8.64 -16.96 -6.70
CA GLY A 196 9.16 -16.78 -8.05
C GLY A 196 8.48 -17.65 -9.12
N PHE A 197 7.21 -18.02 -8.92
CA PHE A 197 6.42 -18.69 -9.94
C PHE A 197 6.27 -17.78 -11.17
N ASN A 198 6.63 -18.29 -12.34
CA ASN A 198 6.46 -17.61 -13.62
C ASN A 198 6.00 -18.61 -14.70
N PHE A 199 5.11 -18.20 -15.59
CA PHE A 199 4.51 -19.02 -16.65
C PHE A 199 4.51 -18.26 -17.99
N VAL A 200 5.06 -18.85 -19.04
CA VAL A 200 5.14 -18.28 -20.41
C VAL A 200 4.52 -19.22 -21.44
N LEU A 201 3.90 -18.65 -22.48
CA LEU A 201 3.30 -19.39 -23.60
C LEU A 201 4.36 -19.72 -24.67
N SER A 202 5.43 -20.40 -24.26
CA SER A 202 6.59 -20.70 -25.11
C SER A 202 7.36 -21.91 -24.57
N PRO A 203 7.83 -22.84 -25.42
CA PRO A 203 8.60 -24.00 -24.98
C PRO A 203 10.09 -23.67 -24.79
N THR A 204 10.89 -24.61 -24.27
CA THR A 204 12.35 -24.43 -24.10
C THR A 204 13.17 -24.90 -25.31
N SER A 205 12.59 -25.69 -26.23
CA SER A 205 13.29 -26.21 -27.41
C SER A 205 13.06 -25.35 -28.67
N HIS A 206 14.11 -25.15 -29.46
CA HIS A 206 13.94 -24.73 -30.87
C HIS A 206 13.41 -25.90 -31.71
N SER A 207 12.53 -25.62 -32.67
CA SER A 207 12.14 -26.56 -33.73
C SER A 207 13.27 -26.72 -34.75
N SER A 208 14.27 -27.54 -34.43
CA SER A 208 15.54 -27.64 -35.16
C SER A 208 15.54 -28.68 -36.29
N HIS A 209 14.43 -28.80 -37.03
CA HIS A 209 14.39 -29.43 -38.34
C HIS A 209 13.51 -28.59 -39.26
N GLY A 210 13.99 -28.31 -40.47
CA GLY A 210 13.32 -27.44 -41.41
C GLY A 210 12.44 -28.21 -42.39
N ASP A 211 11.16 -27.83 -42.45
CA ASP A 211 10.31 -28.01 -43.62
C ASP A 211 9.48 -26.73 -43.79
N PHE A 212 9.62 -26.07 -44.96
CA PHE A 212 8.71 -25.01 -45.38
C PHE A 212 7.67 -25.62 -46.31
N PRO A 213 6.39 -25.61 -45.90
CA PRO A 213 5.37 -25.23 -46.88
C PRO A 213 4.37 -24.21 -46.35
N SER A 214 4.02 -23.26 -47.21
CA SER A 214 2.79 -22.43 -47.19
C SER A 214 2.51 -21.52 -45.98
N ARG A 215 2.08 -20.29 -46.28
CA ARG A 215 1.58 -19.29 -45.31
C ARG A 215 0.34 -19.82 -44.57
N GLY A 216 0.53 -20.32 -43.35
CA GLY A 216 -0.54 -20.46 -42.35
C GLY A 216 -0.56 -19.23 -41.44
N HIS A 217 -1.74 -18.67 -41.17
CA HIS A 217 -1.87 -17.52 -40.28
C HIS A 217 -1.64 -17.93 -38.82
N TYR A 218 -0.49 -17.56 -38.26
CA TYR A 218 -0.41 -17.35 -36.81
C TYR A 218 -1.20 -16.09 -36.48
N SER A 219 -2.33 -16.24 -35.78
CA SER A 219 -3.17 -15.14 -35.31
C SER A 219 -2.43 -14.33 -34.25
N THR A 220 -1.86 -13.20 -34.65
CA THR A 220 -1.27 -12.20 -33.74
C THR A 220 -2.35 -11.40 -33.03
N GLU A 221 -3.22 -12.09 -32.29
CA GLU A 221 -4.31 -11.52 -31.50
C GLU A 221 -3.99 -11.64 -30.01
N ILE A 222 -2.96 -10.88 -29.60
CA ILE A 222 -2.91 -10.30 -28.26
C ILE A 222 -3.44 -8.87 -28.44
N PRO A 223 -4.65 -8.53 -27.97
CA PRO A 223 -5.26 -7.23 -28.26
C PRO A 223 -4.41 -6.05 -27.79
N SER A 224 -3.94 -5.22 -28.73
CA SER A 224 -3.23 -3.98 -28.44
C SER A 224 -4.22 -2.82 -28.30
N VAL A 225 -4.64 -2.51 -27.07
CA VAL A 225 -5.61 -1.44 -26.76
C VAL A 225 -4.96 -0.04 -26.83
N LEU A 226 -4.40 0.33 -27.99
CA LEU A 226 -3.86 1.66 -28.28
C LEU A 226 -3.90 2.01 -29.79
N SER A 227 -5.12 2.07 -30.38
CA SER A 227 -5.35 2.90 -31.59
C SER A 227 -6.84 3.14 -31.87
N TYR A 228 -7.45 4.09 -31.15
CA TYR A 228 -8.41 5.01 -31.77
C TYR A 228 -7.92 6.44 -31.51
N PHE A 229 -8.17 7.31 -32.49
CA PHE A 229 -7.58 8.63 -32.71
C PHE A 229 -7.68 9.55 -31.47
N SER A 230 -6.60 10.18 -30.99
CA SER A 230 -5.76 11.24 -31.59
C SER A 230 -6.42 12.63 -31.58
N VAL A 231 -5.65 13.63 -31.13
CA VAL A 231 -6.08 14.99 -30.77
C VAL A 231 -6.21 15.91 -31.99
N GLU A 232 -7.22 16.79 -31.99
CA GLU A 232 -7.19 18.07 -32.71
C GLU A 232 -7.15 19.26 -31.73
N PRO A 233 -6.16 20.15 -31.83
CA PRO A 233 -6.16 21.44 -31.13
C PRO A 233 -6.65 22.57 -32.05
N ASN A 234 -7.64 23.34 -31.58
CA ASN A 234 -8.26 24.48 -32.29
C ASN A 234 -7.24 25.52 -32.80
N ARG A 235 -7.47 26.06 -34.02
CA ARG A 235 -6.79 27.28 -34.49
C ARG A 235 -7.52 27.99 -35.64
N GLN A 236 -7.76 29.30 -35.50
CA GLN A 236 -8.11 30.35 -36.49
C GLN A 236 -8.45 31.64 -35.69
N PRO A 237 -8.49 32.89 -36.24
CA PRO A 237 -8.25 33.30 -37.63
C PRO A 237 -7.38 34.59 -37.85
N LYS A 238 -7.09 34.93 -39.13
CA LYS A 238 -6.66 36.26 -39.70
C LYS A 238 -5.20 36.73 -39.46
N LEU A 239 -4.48 37.44 -40.35
CA LEU A 239 -4.67 37.84 -41.78
C LEU A 239 -3.31 38.26 -42.44
N PHE A 240 -3.19 38.17 -43.79
CA PHE A 240 -2.08 38.67 -44.68
C PHE A 240 -0.64 38.10 -44.46
N ASP A 241 0.26 37.94 -45.45
CA ASP A 241 0.13 37.61 -46.91
C ASP A 241 1.51 37.30 -47.58
N PHE A 242 1.48 36.93 -48.87
CA PHE A 242 2.48 37.16 -49.94
C PHE A 242 3.71 36.22 -50.20
N PHE A 243 3.58 35.45 -51.30
CA PHE A 243 4.52 35.21 -52.42
C PHE A 243 5.73 34.20 -52.40
N GLU A 244 5.65 33.26 -53.37
CA GLU A 244 6.66 32.78 -54.37
C GLU A 244 8.07 32.21 -53.97
N SER A 245 8.69 31.24 -54.68
CA SER A 245 8.24 30.17 -55.61
C SER A 245 9.39 29.21 -56.04
N MET A 246 9.18 28.46 -57.15
CA MET A 246 10.09 27.61 -57.94
C MET A 246 10.38 26.14 -57.54
N TRP A 247 9.65 25.24 -58.21
CA TRP A 247 10.14 24.15 -59.10
C TRP A 247 11.35 23.30 -58.61
N SER A 248 11.21 22.03 -58.23
CA SER A 248 10.84 20.82 -59.03
C SER A 248 11.95 20.27 -59.95
N PHE A 249 12.13 18.93 -59.98
CA PHE A 249 12.30 18.10 -61.21
C PHE A 249 12.52 16.59 -60.91
N PHE A 250 11.52 15.76 -61.26
CA PHE A 250 11.59 14.33 -61.67
C PHE A 250 11.95 13.18 -60.69
N ASN A 251 11.57 11.97 -61.15
CA ASN A 251 11.47 10.67 -60.48
C ASN A 251 11.55 9.56 -61.59
N PRO A 252 11.31 8.26 -61.31
CA PRO A 252 12.24 7.19 -60.87
C PRO A 252 12.72 6.23 -62.01
N THR A 253 13.55 5.21 -61.69
CA THR A 253 13.47 3.84 -62.28
C THR A 253 14.30 2.76 -61.53
N HIS A 254 14.13 1.47 -61.87
CA HIS A 254 14.71 0.27 -61.22
C HIS A 254 16.12 -0.13 -61.68
N ALA A 255 16.86 -0.92 -60.86
CA ALA A 255 17.46 -2.22 -61.25
C ALA A 255 18.07 -2.99 -60.05
N ILE A 256 18.30 -4.32 -60.21
CA ILE A 256 18.79 -5.26 -59.17
C ILE A 256 20.18 -5.82 -59.55
N LYS A 257 21.07 -6.08 -58.58
CA LYS A 257 22.08 -7.16 -58.67
C LYS A 257 22.60 -7.63 -57.30
N VAL A 258 23.09 -8.88 -57.26
CA VAL A 258 23.50 -9.63 -56.04
C VAL A 258 24.76 -10.48 -56.34
N VAL A 259 25.34 -11.10 -55.30
CA VAL A 259 26.41 -12.13 -55.24
C VAL A 259 27.88 -11.72 -55.59
N PRO A 260 28.91 -12.37 -54.99
CA PRO A 260 30.07 -11.65 -54.46
C PRO A 260 31.46 -12.25 -54.85
N LYS A 261 32.54 -11.83 -54.17
CA LYS A 261 33.87 -12.51 -54.20
C LYS A 261 34.49 -12.68 -52.80
N LYS A 262 35.37 -13.68 -52.66
CA LYS A 262 35.97 -14.16 -51.40
C LYS A 262 37.49 -13.94 -51.33
N ARG A 263 37.99 -13.68 -50.12
CA ARG A 263 39.36 -13.94 -49.56
C ARG A 263 40.56 -13.25 -50.24
N GLY A 264 41.56 -12.75 -49.51
CA GLY A 264 41.68 -12.58 -48.05
C GLY A 264 43.13 -12.40 -47.55
N HIS A 265 43.28 -12.18 -46.23
CA HIS A 265 44.55 -12.01 -45.47
C HIS A 265 45.29 -10.68 -45.75
N PHE A 266 46.08 -10.09 -44.84
CA PHE A 266 46.59 -10.51 -43.52
C PHE A 266 46.60 -9.30 -42.54
N GLY A 267 46.58 -9.52 -41.22
CA GLY A 267 46.84 -8.47 -40.21
C GLY A 267 45.83 -8.48 -39.04
N ALA A 268 46.31 -8.55 -37.80
CA ALA A 268 45.46 -8.79 -36.63
C ALA A 268 45.43 -7.61 -35.65
N ARG A 269 44.22 -7.26 -35.16
CA ARG A 269 43.93 -6.92 -33.75
C ARG A 269 42.43 -6.70 -33.51
N VAL A 270 42.04 -6.78 -32.23
CA VAL A 270 40.68 -6.67 -31.67
C VAL A 270 39.76 -7.86 -32.04
N ALA A 271 39.18 -8.47 -31.00
CA ALA A 271 38.19 -9.52 -31.15
C ALA A 271 36.82 -8.91 -31.45
N ASN A 272 36.07 -9.54 -32.35
CA ASN A 272 34.63 -9.39 -32.49
C ASN A 272 34.09 -10.81 -32.70
N ASP A 273 33.80 -11.50 -31.60
CA ASP A 273 33.08 -12.76 -31.62
C ASP A 273 31.63 -12.47 -32.02
N ILE A 274 31.36 -12.51 -33.33
CA ILE A 274 30.01 -12.53 -33.86
C ILE A 274 29.46 -13.94 -33.62
N GLU A 275 29.07 -14.23 -32.38
CA GLU A 275 28.15 -15.34 -32.13
C GLU A 275 26.83 -15.03 -32.83
N GLU A 276 26.49 -15.88 -33.80
CA GLU A 276 25.32 -15.77 -34.65
C GLU A 276 24.06 -16.02 -33.81
N TYR A 277 23.52 -14.94 -33.23
CA TYR A 277 22.61 -14.98 -32.10
C TYR A 277 21.20 -15.47 -32.46
N SER A 278 21.05 -16.78 -32.68
CA SER A 278 19.76 -17.45 -32.78
C SER A 278 18.93 -17.12 -31.52
N PRO A 279 17.75 -16.49 -31.65
CA PRO A 279 17.04 -15.97 -30.50
C PRO A 279 16.39 -17.12 -29.72
N LYS A 280 17.04 -17.58 -28.65
CA LYS A 280 16.54 -18.61 -27.71
C LYS A 280 15.03 -18.43 -27.43
N PRO A 281 14.22 -19.49 -27.41
CA PRO A 281 12.79 -19.36 -27.17
C PRO A 281 12.52 -18.82 -25.77
N THR A 282 11.39 -18.15 -25.58
CA THR A 282 11.08 -17.45 -24.32
C THR A 282 10.99 -18.41 -23.13
N GLY A 283 10.57 -19.66 -23.34
CA GLY A 283 10.66 -20.71 -22.32
C GLY A 283 12.09 -20.97 -21.84
N LEU A 284 13.08 -21.03 -22.73
CA LEU A 284 14.49 -21.23 -22.34
C LEU A 284 15.07 -19.98 -21.67
N LYS A 285 14.72 -18.79 -22.15
CA LYS A 285 15.07 -17.51 -21.51
C LYS A 285 14.50 -17.42 -20.09
N LEU A 286 13.28 -17.95 -19.86
CA LEU A 286 12.71 -18.06 -18.51
C LEU A 286 13.63 -18.90 -17.62
N VAL A 287 13.94 -20.14 -18.00
CA VAL A 287 14.78 -21.09 -17.21
C VAL A 287 16.14 -20.51 -16.83
N GLU A 288 16.83 -19.89 -17.79
CA GLU A 288 18.17 -19.32 -17.56
C GLU A 288 18.10 -18.13 -16.59
N LEU A 289 17.19 -17.20 -16.82
CA LEU A 289 17.14 -15.94 -16.09
C LEU A 289 16.45 -16.07 -14.71
N SER A 290 15.48 -16.96 -14.50
CA SER A 290 14.88 -17.21 -13.16
C SER A 290 15.83 -17.94 -12.20
N TYR A 291 16.88 -18.57 -12.74
CA TYR A 291 17.96 -19.15 -11.95
C TYR A 291 19.03 -18.11 -11.57
N HIS A 292 19.30 -17.13 -12.44
CA HIS A 292 20.35 -16.13 -12.24
C HIS A 292 19.89 -14.90 -11.44
N CYS A 293 19.67 -15.07 -10.13
CA CYS A 293 19.26 -14.03 -9.20
C CYS A 293 20.15 -12.76 -9.19
N ALA A 294 21.41 -12.85 -9.65
CA ALA A 294 22.36 -11.75 -9.73
C ALA A 294 21.93 -10.58 -10.64
N LEU A 295 20.95 -10.78 -11.54
CA LEU A 295 20.39 -9.72 -12.39
C LEU A 295 19.33 -8.84 -11.67
N GLY A 296 19.29 -8.88 -10.33
CA GLY A 296 18.28 -8.18 -9.51
C GLY A 296 16.84 -8.68 -9.72
N LYS A 297 16.67 -9.80 -10.43
CA LYS A 297 15.39 -10.25 -11.01
C LYS A 297 15.22 -11.77 -10.87
N GLY A 298 14.83 -12.21 -9.68
CA GLY A 298 14.40 -13.61 -9.46
C GLY A 298 13.11 -14.00 -10.23
N ALA A 299 12.43 -13.03 -10.84
CA ALA A 299 11.41 -13.21 -11.86
C ALA A 299 11.91 -12.61 -13.19
N PRO A 300 12.15 -13.42 -14.23
CA PRO A 300 12.70 -12.97 -15.50
C PRO A 300 11.61 -12.53 -16.50
N VAL A 301 12.03 -12.05 -17.67
CA VAL A 301 11.14 -11.64 -18.77
C VAL A 301 10.16 -10.54 -18.34
N SER A 302 10.72 -9.38 -17.98
CA SER A 302 9.93 -8.21 -17.61
C SER A 302 9.26 -7.55 -18.83
N GLY A 303 8.00 -7.88 -19.13
CA GLY A 303 7.05 -6.88 -19.64
C GLY A 303 6.01 -7.26 -20.69
N LYS A 304 6.17 -8.33 -21.49
CA LYS A 304 5.20 -8.69 -22.55
C LYS A 304 4.91 -10.18 -22.74
N ASP A 305 5.87 -11.06 -22.48
CA ASP A 305 5.78 -12.48 -22.91
C ASP A 305 5.43 -13.47 -21.78
N VAL A 306 5.02 -12.95 -20.61
CA VAL A 306 4.71 -13.74 -19.40
C VAL A 306 3.22 -13.67 -19.10
N LEU A 307 2.57 -14.84 -19.03
CA LEU A 307 1.14 -14.98 -18.73
C LEU A 307 0.88 -14.85 -17.22
N ILE A 308 1.72 -15.48 -16.41
CA ILE A 308 1.64 -15.43 -14.94
C ILE A 308 3.01 -15.11 -14.35
N SER A 309 3.09 -14.14 -13.45
CA SER A 309 4.31 -13.84 -12.70
C SER A 309 3.98 -13.48 -11.25
N TRP A 310 4.71 -14.09 -10.31
CA TRP A 310 4.53 -13.93 -8.87
C TRP A 310 4.50 -12.48 -8.35
N THR A 311 5.14 -11.54 -9.05
CA THR A 311 5.22 -10.12 -8.65
C THR A 311 4.32 -9.19 -9.46
N LYS A 312 3.46 -9.72 -10.34
CA LYS A 312 2.63 -8.93 -11.27
C LYS A 312 1.21 -9.47 -11.50
N THR A 313 1.00 -10.76 -11.33
CA THR A 313 -0.30 -11.40 -11.46
C THR A 313 -0.96 -11.48 -10.08
N PRO A 314 -2.19 -10.95 -9.89
CA PRO A 314 -2.91 -11.12 -8.64
C PRO A 314 -3.16 -12.60 -8.31
N VAL A 315 -3.05 -12.94 -7.02
CA VAL A 315 -3.17 -14.32 -6.52
C VAL A 315 -4.08 -14.32 -5.29
N ARG A 316 -5.07 -15.21 -5.24
CA ARG A 316 -5.83 -15.49 -4.02
C ARG A 316 -5.05 -16.52 -3.18
N VAL A 317 -4.85 -16.20 -1.91
CA VAL A 317 -4.20 -17.07 -0.92
C VAL A 317 -5.28 -17.75 -0.08
N PHE A 318 -5.22 -19.07 0.04
CA PHE A 318 -6.23 -19.88 0.76
C PHE A 318 -5.65 -20.58 2.00
N GLY A 319 -6.52 -20.90 2.96
CA GLY A 319 -6.20 -21.67 4.16
C GLY A 319 -5.26 -20.99 5.17
N GLY A 320 -5.02 -19.68 5.04
CA GLY A 320 -4.09 -18.95 5.92
C GLY A 320 -2.61 -19.17 5.61
N ALA A 321 -2.25 -19.50 4.36
CA ALA A 321 -0.84 -19.57 3.95
C ALA A 321 -0.13 -18.20 4.09
N ILE A 322 1.10 -18.22 4.60
CA ILE A 322 1.73 -17.02 5.18
C ILE A 322 2.70 -16.37 4.19
N LEU A 323 2.44 -15.13 3.74
CA LEU A 323 3.44 -14.33 3.03
C LEU A 323 4.60 -13.94 3.96
N LYS A 324 5.84 -14.01 3.46
CA LYS A 324 7.06 -13.62 4.20
C LYS A 324 8.08 -12.98 3.27
N ASN A 325 8.73 -11.92 3.74
CA ASN A 325 9.84 -11.30 3.02
C ASN A 325 11.08 -12.20 3.08
N ILE A 326 11.76 -12.37 1.94
CA ILE A 326 13.05 -13.05 1.83
C ILE A 326 14.14 -11.99 1.75
N LYS A 327 15.19 -12.12 2.57
CA LYS A 327 16.46 -11.40 2.30
C LYS A 327 17.11 -12.00 1.05
N PRO A 328 17.55 -11.20 0.06
CA PRO A 328 18.17 -11.70 -1.16
C PRO A 328 19.27 -12.74 -0.87
N PHE A 329 19.08 -13.96 -1.36
CA PHE A 329 20.07 -15.03 -1.31
C PHE A 329 20.26 -15.60 -2.71
N CYS A 330 21.51 -15.84 -3.10
CA CYS A 330 21.82 -16.52 -4.34
C CYS A 330 22.33 -17.92 -4.03
N THR A 331 21.91 -18.92 -4.81
CA THR A 331 22.64 -20.19 -4.90
C THR A 331 23.53 -20.16 -6.14
N ASP A 332 24.78 -20.58 -6.01
CA ASP A 332 25.63 -20.75 -7.19
C ASP A 332 25.27 -22.03 -7.97
N ALA A 333 25.85 -22.21 -9.17
CA ALA A 333 25.63 -23.36 -10.05
C ALA A 333 26.05 -24.73 -9.45
N LYS A 334 26.47 -24.76 -8.18
CA LYS A 334 26.81 -25.93 -7.37
C LYS A 334 25.95 -26.06 -6.09
N GLY A 335 24.97 -25.17 -5.88
CA GLY A 335 24.01 -25.21 -4.77
C GLY A 335 24.43 -24.44 -3.51
N ASN A 336 25.58 -23.77 -3.49
CA ASN A 336 26.06 -23.08 -2.28
C ASN A 336 25.32 -21.76 -2.07
N ARG A 337 24.80 -21.52 -0.86
CA ARG A 337 24.22 -20.22 -0.48
C ARG A 337 25.31 -19.16 -0.39
N ARG A 338 25.16 -18.07 -1.13
CA ARG A 338 25.93 -16.84 -0.95
C ARG A 338 25.02 -15.72 -0.46
N ARG A 339 25.51 -14.97 0.55
CA ARG A 339 25.01 -13.63 0.84
C ARG A 339 25.40 -12.73 -0.33
N VAL A 340 24.50 -11.83 -0.73
CA VAL A 340 24.79 -10.82 -1.75
C VAL A 340 24.30 -9.48 -1.20
N ASP A 341 25.25 -8.61 -0.90
CA ASP A 341 24.98 -7.22 -0.54
C ASP A 341 24.76 -6.43 -1.83
N ILE A 342 23.69 -5.62 -1.87
CA ILE A 342 23.23 -4.97 -3.12
C ILE A 342 23.86 -3.59 -3.25
N ILE A 343 24.69 -3.43 -4.28
CA ILE A 343 25.14 -2.13 -4.81
C ILE A 343 24.93 -2.15 -6.33
N ASP A 344 24.57 -0.98 -6.85
CA ASP A 344 24.42 -0.59 -8.25
C ASP A 344 23.34 -1.27 -9.12
N CYS A 345 22.29 -0.50 -9.43
CA CYS A 345 21.61 -0.56 -10.73
C CYS A 345 20.79 0.72 -11.01
N LYS A 346 21.34 1.91 -10.70
CA LYS A 346 20.69 3.20 -11.00
C LYS A 346 20.99 3.61 -12.46
N HIS A 347 20.24 3.08 -13.43
CA HIS A 347 20.03 3.62 -14.80
C HIS A 347 19.25 2.61 -15.68
N TYR A 348 17.95 2.83 -15.95
CA TYR A 348 17.32 2.82 -17.29
C TYR A 348 15.77 2.93 -17.23
N LEU A 349 15.23 3.80 -18.09
CA LEU A 349 13.86 3.84 -18.64
C LEU A 349 12.63 3.77 -17.71
N ALA A 350 11.99 4.93 -17.55
CA ALA A 350 10.53 5.01 -17.41
C ALA A 350 9.85 4.97 -18.79
N ARG A 351 8.64 4.36 -18.90
CA ARG A 351 7.53 4.73 -19.83
C ARG A 351 6.30 3.78 -19.74
N SER A 352 5.12 4.37 -19.98
CA SER A 352 3.87 3.75 -20.48
C SER A 352 2.93 2.91 -19.56
N PHE A 353 1.97 3.62 -18.94
CA PHE A 353 0.48 3.46 -19.02
C PHE A 353 -0.28 2.11 -18.78
N THR A 354 -1.62 2.24 -18.67
CA THR A 354 -2.59 1.38 -17.94
C THR A 354 -3.76 0.87 -18.85
N PRO A 355 -5.04 0.68 -18.40
CA PRO A 355 -5.63 -0.60 -17.94
C PRO A 355 -6.96 -1.00 -18.65
N THR A 356 -7.69 -2.03 -18.14
CA THR A 356 -9.17 -2.35 -18.17
C THR A 356 -9.39 -3.87 -17.95
N ALA A 357 -10.55 -4.46 -17.63
CA ALA A 357 -11.71 -4.11 -16.76
C ALA A 357 -12.48 -5.45 -16.45
N VAL A 358 -12.80 -5.81 -15.20
CA VAL A 358 -14.08 -5.68 -14.45
C VAL A 358 -15.27 -6.52 -14.98
N ASP A 359 -15.75 -7.47 -14.15
CA ASP A 359 -16.99 -8.27 -14.29
C ASP A 359 -17.57 -8.55 -12.88
N MET A 360 -18.90 -8.60 -12.70
CA MET A 360 -19.60 -8.05 -11.52
C MET A 360 -21.03 -8.62 -11.25
N THR A 361 -21.20 -9.70 -10.45
CA THR A 361 -22.51 -10.07 -9.81
C THR A 361 -22.32 -10.73 -8.43
N GLY A 362 -23.33 -10.68 -7.54
CA GLY A 362 -23.14 -11.07 -6.13
C GLY A 362 -24.37 -11.51 -5.32
N SER A 363 -24.13 -11.85 -4.06
CA SER A 363 -25.12 -12.09 -3.01
C SER A 363 -24.59 -11.66 -1.64
N THR A 364 -25.48 -11.45 -0.66
CA THR A 364 -25.14 -10.74 0.59
C THR A 364 -24.56 -11.65 1.68
N ASN A 365 -23.23 -11.67 1.78
CA ASN A 365 -22.51 -11.90 3.04
C ASN A 365 -21.76 -10.63 3.44
N ARG A 366 -21.22 -10.55 4.66
CA ARG A 366 -20.43 -9.39 5.13
C ARG A 366 -19.13 -9.26 4.33
N ILE A 367 -19.18 -8.50 3.23
CA ILE A 367 -17.97 -8.01 2.56
C ILE A 367 -17.33 -6.97 3.47
N ASP A 368 -16.07 -7.20 3.82
CA ASP A 368 -15.24 -6.23 4.52
C ASP A 368 -14.90 -5.09 3.54
N PHE A 369 -15.71 -4.02 3.60
CA PHE A 369 -15.72 -3.01 2.55
C PHE A 369 -14.52 -2.07 2.60
N VAL A 370 -13.88 -1.92 3.77
CA VAL A 370 -12.60 -1.20 3.88
C VAL A 370 -11.54 -1.99 3.12
N ASN A 371 -11.45 -3.30 3.34
CA ASN A 371 -10.53 -4.18 2.58
C ASN A 371 -10.87 -4.25 1.08
N PHE A 372 -12.15 -4.15 0.70
CA PHE A 372 -12.55 -3.96 -0.71
C PHE A 372 -11.95 -2.66 -1.28
N ILE A 373 -12.25 -1.47 -0.73
CA ILE A 373 -11.69 -0.21 -1.26
C ILE A 373 -10.14 -0.22 -1.22
N CYS A 374 -9.54 -0.79 -0.18
CA CYS A 374 -8.08 -0.94 -0.04
C CYS A 374 -7.39 -1.71 -1.16
N THR A 375 -8.12 -2.58 -1.88
CA THR A 375 -7.59 -3.51 -2.90
C THR A 375 -8.22 -3.33 -4.29
N CYS A 376 -9.35 -2.63 -4.37
CA CYS A 376 -10.09 -2.32 -5.59
C CYS A 376 -9.39 -1.26 -6.45
N SER A 377 -9.60 -1.30 -7.77
CA SER A 377 -9.16 -0.21 -8.66
C SER A 377 -10.16 0.95 -8.62
N MET A 378 -9.74 2.12 -9.12
CA MET A 378 -10.63 3.27 -9.29
C MET A 378 -11.86 2.90 -10.11
N ASP A 379 -11.65 2.26 -11.27
CA ASP A 379 -12.71 1.90 -12.21
C ASP A 379 -13.69 0.88 -11.62
N ALA A 380 -13.19 -0.07 -10.82
CA ALA A 380 -14.01 -1.08 -10.16
C ALA A 380 -14.73 -0.54 -8.91
N CYS A 381 -14.22 0.52 -8.27
CA CYS A 381 -14.95 1.24 -7.24
C CYS A 381 -16.07 2.08 -7.86
N PHE A 382 -15.76 2.81 -8.94
CA PHE A 382 -16.72 3.61 -9.69
C PHE A 382 -17.90 2.75 -10.20
N ALA A 383 -17.59 1.68 -10.94
CA ALA A 383 -18.58 0.73 -11.47
C ALA A 383 -19.32 -0.11 -10.40
N ALA A 384 -18.95 0.00 -9.12
CA ALA A 384 -19.69 -0.60 -8.01
C ALA A 384 -20.74 0.36 -7.40
N PHE A 385 -20.73 1.64 -7.80
CA PHE A 385 -21.68 2.66 -7.34
C PHE A 385 -22.47 3.32 -8.46
N ASP A 386 -21.92 3.38 -9.67
CA ASP A 386 -22.60 3.62 -10.95
C ASP A 386 -23.55 2.43 -11.22
N LYS A 387 -24.84 2.59 -10.88
CA LYS A 387 -25.84 1.51 -10.84
C LYS A 387 -26.72 1.45 -12.08
N ASP A 388 -27.00 2.60 -12.69
CA ASP A 388 -27.72 2.66 -13.97
C ASP A 388 -26.78 2.59 -15.19
N CYS A 389 -25.46 2.60 -14.96
CA CYS A 389 -24.42 2.46 -15.97
C CYS A 389 -24.35 3.64 -16.96
N ASP A 390 -24.78 4.85 -16.55
CA ASP A 390 -24.66 6.06 -17.37
C ASP A 390 -23.22 6.58 -17.52
N GLY A 391 -22.30 6.11 -16.66
CA GLY A 391 -20.88 6.46 -16.68
C GLY A 391 -20.49 7.64 -15.78
N LYS A 392 -21.40 8.09 -14.91
CA LYS A 392 -21.23 9.10 -13.86
C LYS A 392 -21.61 8.52 -12.48
N LEU A 393 -21.69 9.37 -11.46
CA LEU A 393 -22.31 9.09 -10.17
C LEU A 393 -23.25 10.23 -9.80
N ASN A 394 -24.55 9.94 -9.67
CA ASN A 394 -25.52 10.90 -9.14
C ASN A 394 -25.48 10.95 -7.59
N LEU A 395 -26.22 11.88 -6.97
CA LEU A 395 -26.18 12.10 -5.52
C LEU A 395 -26.59 10.86 -4.68
N GLU A 396 -27.53 10.02 -5.16
CA GLU A 396 -27.98 8.82 -4.45
C GLU A 396 -27.00 7.63 -4.60
N GLU A 397 -26.19 7.65 -5.65
CA GLU A 397 -25.07 6.72 -5.86
C GLU A 397 -23.85 7.12 -5.04
N PHE A 398 -23.53 8.42 -5.02
CA PHE A 398 -22.53 8.97 -4.14
C PHE A 398 -22.92 8.81 -2.66
N TRP A 399 -24.20 8.86 -2.31
CA TRP A 399 -24.71 8.47 -0.99
C TRP A 399 -24.43 7.00 -0.67
N ALA A 400 -24.65 6.10 -1.63
CA ALA A 400 -24.33 4.68 -1.46
C ALA A 400 -22.82 4.45 -1.27
N LEU A 401 -21.97 5.19 -1.98
CA LEU A 401 -20.52 5.21 -1.78
C LEU A 401 -20.16 5.71 -0.38
N CYS A 402 -20.72 6.84 0.05
CA CYS A 402 -20.47 7.40 1.38
C CYS A 402 -20.92 6.44 2.50
N ARG A 403 -22.08 5.78 2.37
CA ARG A 403 -22.55 4.72 3.28
C ARG A 403 -21.73 3.42 3.22
N ALA A 404 -20.92 3.23 2.19
CA ALA A 404 -19.99 2.11 2.13
C ALA A 404 -18.63 2.47 2.76
N LEU A 405 -18.21 3.73 2.58
CA LEU A 405 -16.98 4.31 3.11
C LEU A 405 -17.03 4.59 4.62
N PHE A 406 -18.10 5.23 5.12
CA PHE A 406 -18.21 5.69 6.50
C PHE A 406 -18.89 4.66 7.39
N ARG A 407 -18.07 3.83 8.04
CA ARG A 407 -18.48 2.71 8.90
C ARG A 407 -17.57 2.58 10.10
N ASN A 408 -18.08 1.99 11.18
CA ASN A 408 -17.26 1.57 12.32
C ASN A 408 -16.73 0.14 12.17
N SER A 409 -15.82 -0.27 13.06
CA SER A 409 -15.18 -1.60 13.06
C SER A 409 -16.14 -2.78 13.25
N LYS A 410 -17.41 -2.53 13.61
CA LYS A 410 -18.48 -3.55 13.69
C LYS A 410 -19.26 -3.69 12.37
N GLY A 411 -18.92 -2.89 11.37
CA GLY A 411 -19.57 -2.80 10.06
C GLY A 411 -20.83 -1.93 10.03
N VAL A 412 -21.12 -1.18 11.10
CA VAL A 412 -22.30 -0.30 11.17
C VAL A 412 -22.01 0.99 10.41
N THR A 413 -22.91 1.39 9.52
CA THR A 413 -22.81 2.67 8.78
C THR A 413 -23.10 3.85 9.69
N TYR A 414 -22.27 4.89 9.61
CA TYR A 414 -22.63 6.19 10.18
C TYR A 414 -23.81 6.79 9.42
N GLU A 415 -24.70 7.47 10.13
CA GLU A 415 -25.69 8.34 9.50
C GLU A 415 -24.97 9.62 9.03
N ILE A 416 -25.40 10.14 7.89
CA ILE A 416 -24.80 11.30 7.24
C ILE A 416 -25.95 12.25 6.91
N GLU A 417 -25.90 13.46 7.45
CA GLU A 417 -26.90 14.47 7.14
C GLU A 417 -26.89 14.79 5.64
N ARG A 418 -28.07 14.99 5.06
CA ARG A 418 -28.22 15.25 3.62
C ARG A 418 -27.39 16.46 3.17
N HIS A 419 -27.34 17.51 3.98
CA HIS A 419 -26.53 18.71 3.69
C HIS A 419 -25.02 18.41 3.69
N THR A 420 -24.53 17.58 4.60
CA THR A 420 -23.12 17.11 4.63
C THR A 420 -22.79 16.30 3.38
N LEU A 421 -23.67 15.39 2.95
CA LEU A 421 -23.50 14.65 1.71
C LEU A 421 -23.45 15.59 0.50
N GLU A 422 -24.42 16.49 0.36
CA GLU A 422 -24.51 17.46 -0.74
C GLU A 422 -23.27 18.37 -0.76
N THR A 423 -22.77 18.77 0.41
CA THR A 423 -21.53 19.57 0.53
C THR A 423 -20.31 18.80 0.02
N ILE A 424 -20.15 17.53 0.40
CA ILE A 424 -19.04 16.68 -0.08
C ILE A 424 -19.18 16.43 -1.59
N PHE A 425 -20.39 16.18 -2.09
CA PHE A 425 -20.67 15.99 -3.51
C PHE A 425 -20.24 17.21 -4.34
N ASN A 426 -20.65 18.41 -3.92
CA ASN A 426 -20.34 19.70 -4.56
C ASN A 426 -18.84 20.11 -4.50
N VAL A 427 -17.98 19.34 -3.82
CA VAL A 427 -16.52 19.50 -3.91
C VAL A 427 -15.96 18.76 -5.13
N PHE A 428 -16.58 17.62 -5.50
CA PHE A 428 -16.11 16.72 -6.54
C PHE A 428 -16.83 16.90 -7.86
N ASP A 429 -18.12 17.26 -7.86
CA ASP A 429 -18.78 17.89 -9.01
C ASP A 429 -18.11 19.26 -9.23
N LYS A 430 -17.29 19.37 -10.28
CA LYS A 430 -16.51 20.58 -10.60
C LYS A 430 -17.22 21.43 -11.65
N ASN A 431 -18.01 20.80 -12.50
CA ASN A 431 -18.68 21.42 -13.63
C ASN A 431 -20.10 21.94 -13.29
N GLN A 432 -20.64 21.51 -12.15
CA GLN A 432 -21.96 21.83 -11.58
C GLN A 432 -23.15 21.31 -12.42
N ASP A 433 -23.00 20.16 -13.08
CA ASP A 433 -24.08 19.49 -13.81
C ASP A 433 -24.91 18.51 -12.95
N GLY A 434 -24.56 18.32 -11.67
CA GLY A 434 -25.30 17.49 -10.72
C GLY A 434 -24.91 16.02 -10.72
N SER A 435 -23.78 15.67 -11.34
CA SER A 435 -23.26 14.30 -11.44
C SER A 435 -21.73 14.28 -11.49
N ILE A 436 -21.09 13.39 -10.72
CA ILE A 436 -19.62 13.26 -10.68
C ILE A 436 -19.18 12.35 -11.83
N ASP A 437 -18.49 12.90 -12.83
CA ASP A 437 -17.96 12.10 -13.95
C ASP A 437 -16.67 11.32 -13.58
N ARG A 438 -16.08 10.58 -14.53
CA ARG A 438 -14.85 9.80 -14.28
C ARG A 438 -13.61 10.65 -14.00
N ASP A 439 -13.41 11.80 -14.65
CA ASP A 439 -12.25 12.68 -14.44
C ASP A 439 -12.39 13.52 -13.14
N GLU A 440 -13.63 13.74 -12.72
CA GLU A 440 -14.00 14.22 -11.41
C GLU A 440 -13.74 13.17 -10.33
N PHE A 441 -14.17 11.92 -10.58
CA PHE A 441 -13.92 10.80 -9.69
C PHE A 441 -12.44 10.44 -9.56
N VAL A 442 -11.60 10.65 -10.59
CA VAL A 442 -10.13 10.57 -10.47
C VAL A 442 -9.62 11.45 -9.33
N THR A 443 -10.24 12.61 -9.10
CA THR A 443 -9.86 13.55 -8.03
C THR A 443 -10.38 13.07 -6.67
N CYS A 444 -11.66 12.66 -6.61
CA CYS A 444 -12.29 12.06 -5.44
C CYS A 444 -11.51 10.83 -4.94
N TRP A 445 -11.24 9.87 -5.84
CA TRP A 445 -10.52 8.64 -5.55
C TRP A 445 -9.10 8.89 -5.01
N ASN A 446 -8.31 9.70 -5.71
CA ASN A 446 -6.90 9.84 -5.39
C ASN A 446 -6.60 10.74 -4.19
N LEU A 447 -7.42 11.77 -3.93
CA LEU A 447 -7.15 12.75 -2.88
C LEU A 447 -8.04 12.58 -1.64
N TRP A 448 -9.26 12.03 -1.81
CA TRP A 448 -10.25 11.92 -0.74
C TRP A 448 -10.45 10.47 -0.28
N ILE A 449 -10.91 9.57 -1.17
CA ILE A 449 -11.22 8.17 -0.80
C ILE A 449 -9.97 7.43 -0.29
N LYS A 450 -8.85 7.48 -1.02
CA LYS A 450 -7.59 6.84 -0.57
C LYS A 450 -7.12 7.35 0.79
N THR A 451 -7.18 8.65 1.00
CA THR A 451 -6.77 9.32 2.25
C THR A 451 -7.68 8.92 3.41
N ILE A 452 -9.00 8.83 3.17
CA ILE A 452 -9.96 8.34 4.18
C ILE A 452 -9.69 6.89 4.52
N VAL A 453 -9.46 6.03 3.53
CA VAL A 453 -9.27 4.59 3.75
C VAL A 453 -7.88 4.24 4.31
N LYS A 454 -6.83 4.99 3.95
CA LYS A 454 -5.44 4.78 4.40
C LYS A 454 -4.84 6.08 4.97
N PRO A 455 -5.25 6.51 6.18
CA PRO A 455 -4.69 7.67 6.87
C PRO A 455 -3.24 7.44 7.25
N VAL A 456 -2.42 8.48 7.14
CA VAL A 456 -1.08 8.51 7.73
C VAL A 456 -1.18 9.32 9.03
N SER A 457 -1.11 8.62 10.16
CA SER A 457 -1.49 9.15 11.47
C SER A 457 -0.28 9.51 12.33
N ALA A 458 -0.32 10.66 13.00
CA ALA A 458 0.66 11.07 14.01
C ALA A 458 0.01 11.36 15.36
N ALA A 459 0.73 11.06 16.44
CA ALA A 459 0.33 11.41 17.80
C ALA A 459 1.12 12.64 18.29
N LEU A 460 0.40 13.64 18.81
CA LEU A 460 0.97 14.83 19.45
C LEU A 460 0.73 14.73 20.97
N ILE A 461 1.81 14.51 21.72
CA ILE A 461 1.82 14.39 23.18
C ILE A 461 2.24 15.76 23.76
N ILE A 462 1.27 16.52 24.25
CA ILE A 462 1.43 17.95 24.53
C ILE A 462 1.74 18.19 26.01
N ASP A 463 2.91 18.79 26.27
CA ASP A 463 3.34 19.40 27.54
C ASP A 463 3.08 18.54 28.80
N VAL A 464 3.28 17.22 28.71
CA VAL A 464 3.14 16.28 29.84
C VAL A 464 4.40 16.33 30.72
N GLN A 465 4.69 17.54 31.23
CA GLN A 465 5.90 17.92 31.97
C GLN A 465 5.64 18.01 33.49
N ASN A 466 6.71 17.96 34.28
CA ASN A 466 6.62 17.90 35.74
C ASN A 466 5.91 19.14 36.33
N ASP A 467 6.15 20.35 35.81
CA ASP A 467 5.55 21.57 36.37
C ASP A 467 4.02 21.61 36.27
N PHE A 468 3.42 21.06 35.20
CA PHE A 468 1.97 21.01 35.03
C PHE A 468 1.28 19.91 35.86
N ILE A 469 2.05 18.94 36.39
CA ILE A 469 1.53 17.73 37.03
C ILE A 469 1.81 17.70 38.54
N THR A 470 2.99 18.13 38.98
CA THR A 470 3.40 18.17 40.40
C THR A 470 4.19 19.42 40.81
N GLY A 471 4.76 20.17 39.87
CA GLY A 471 5.55 21.37 40.15
C GLY A 471 4.76 22.67 40.20
N SER A 472 5.36 23.74 39.68
CA SER A 472 4.99 25.15 39.91
C SER A 472 3.66 25.60 39.29
N LEU A 473 3.19 24.93 38.24
CA LEU A 473 1.93 25.23 37.53
C LEU A 473 0.99 24.01 37.53
N ASN A 474 0.99 23.25 38.63
CA ASN A 474 0.18 22.05 38.78
C ASN A 474 -1.32 22.36 38.61
N ILE A 475 -1.92 21.84 37.54
CA ILE A 475 -3.30 22.14 37.14
C ILE A 475 -4.37 21.64 38.11
N THR A 476 -4.00 20.78 39.08
CA THR A 476 -4.87 20.37 40.20
C THR A 476 -5.37 21.58 41.00
N ASN A 477 -4.60 22.67 41.02
CA ASN A 477 -4.93 23.90 41.74
C ASN A 477 -5.83 24.87 40.94
N CYS A 478 -6.17 24.55 39.70
CA CYS A 478 -6.96 25.40 38.81
C CYS A 478 -8.49 25.13 38.95
N PRO A 479 -9.37 26.03 38.46
CA PRO A 479 -10.83 25.94 38.62
C PRO A 479 -11.46 24.57 38.28
N ALA A 480 -10.97 23.89 37.25
CA ALA A 480 -11.45 22.57 36.85
C ALA A 480 -11.12 21.43 37.85
N LYS A 481 -10.12 21.62 38.72
CA LYS A 481 -9.63 20.62 39.69
C LYS A 481 -9.23 19.27 39.07
N HIS A 482 -8.89 19.27 37.79
CA HIS A 482 -8.43 18.10 37.06
C HIS A 482 -7.00 17.74 37.48
N HIS A 483 -6.72 16.45 37.69
CA HIS A 483 -5.38 15.99 38.05
C HIS A 483 -4.53 15.74 36.79
N GLY A 484 -3.48 16.55 36.59
CA GLY A 484 -2.62 16.44 35.41
C GLY A 484 -1.96 15.07 35.22
N GLY A 485 -1.76 14.30 36.29
CA GLY A 485 -1.20 12.95 36.22
C GLY A 485 -2.12 11.91 35.57
N ASP A 486 -3.43 12.15 35.53
CA ASP A 486 -4.40 11.18 35.02
C ASP A 486 -4.19 10.83 33.54
N VAL A 487 -3.61 11.75 32.74
CA VAL A 487 -3.39 11.54 31.31
C VAL A 487 -2.32 10.48 31.02
N ILE A 488 -1.43 10.21 31.98
CA ILE A 488 -0.23 9.40 31.76
C ILE A 488 -0.60 7.96 31.40
N GLN A 489 -1.50 7.32 32.15
CA GLN A 489 -1.83 5.91 31.88
C GLN A 489 -2.63 5.71 30.58
N PRO A 490 -3.65 6.52 30.25
CA PRO A 490 -4.29 6.51 28.93
C PRO A 490 -3.30 6.73 27.77
N ILE A 491 -2.39 7.72 27.87
CA ILE A 491 -1.37 7.97 26.84
C ILE A 491 -0.39 6.80 26.73
N ASN A 492 0.07 6.22 27.85
CA ASN A 492 0.94 5.05 27.84
C ASN A 492 0.26 3.83 27.18
N ASN A 493 -1.03 3.60 27.46
CA ASN A 493 -1.83 2.53 26.84
C ASN A 493 -1.99 2.76 25.32
N LEU A 494 -2.26 4.00 24.91
CA LEU A 494 -2.37 4.39 23.49
C LEU A 494 -1.07 4.10 22.75
N LEU A 495 0.07 4.54 23.29
CA LEU A 495 1.43 4.31 22.78
C LEU A 495 1.90 2.85 22.91
N GLU A 496 1.07 1.95 23.41
CA GLU A 496 1.29 0.49 23.46
C GLU A 496 0.34 -0.31 22.56
N THR A 497 -0.76 0.30 22.10
CA THR A 497 -1.82 -0.40 21.37
C THR A 497 -2.05 0.14 19.95
N VAL A 498 -1.44 1.28 19.61
CA VAL A 498 -1.58 1.94 18.30
C VAL A 498 -0.19 2.26 17.72
N GLU A 499 0.05 1.84 16.48
CA GLU A 499 1.25 2.23 15.73
C GLU A 499 0.98 3.53 14.94
N PHE A 500 1.76 4.59 15.23
CA PHE A 500 1.71 5.87 14.52
C PHE A 500 2.95 6.04 13.64
N GLU A 501 2.82 6.72 12.50
CA GLU A 501 3.95 7.05 11.59
C GLU A 501 4.97 7.97 12.28
N THR A 502 4.52 8.85 13.17
CA THR A 502 5.40 9.56 14.10
C THR A 502 4.68 9.90 15.40
N VAL A 503 5.44 9.87 16.49
CA VAL A 503 5.04 10.44 17.79
C VAL A 503 5.87 11.69 18.03
N VAL A 504 5.21 12.77 18.41
CA VAL A 504 5.82 14.07 18.73
C VAL A 504 5.54 14.40 20.19
N TYR A 505 6.58 14.74 20.95
CA TYR A 505 6.46 15.29 22.30
C TYR A 505 6.79 16.77 22.27
N SER A 506 5.92 17.63 22.79
CA SER A 506 6.29 19.02 23.05
C SER A 506 6.89 19.20 24.43
N TYR A 507 7.67 20.26 24.52
CA TYR A 507 8.28 20.79 25.72
C TYR A 507 8.02 22.28 25.72
N ASP A 508 7.24 22.78 26.68
CA ASP A 508 7.33 24.18 27.07
C ASP A 508 8.73 24.42 27.65
N TRP A 509 9.40 25.48 27.20
CA TRP A 509 10.85 25.60 27.36
C TRP A 509 11.29 27.05 27.50
N HIS A 510 10.79 27.70 28.54
CA HIS A 510 10.90 29.15 28.76
C HIS A 510 12.26 29.59 29.32
N PRO A 511 12.93 30.61 28.76
CA PRO A 511 14.10 31.23 29.38
C PRO A 511 13.72 31.96 30.68
N ASN A 512 14.70 32.25 31.54
CA ASN A 512 14.43 32.84 32.86
C ASN A 512 13.76 34.23 32.81
N ASP A 513 14.00 35.00 31.75
CA ASP A 513 13.45 36.33 31.49
C ASP A 513 12.19 36.32 30.60
N HIS A 514 11.57 35.15 30.38
CA HIS A 514 10.38 34.98 29.54
C HIS A 514 9.21 35.90 29.92
N VAL A 515 8.56 36.49 28.91
CA VAL A 515 7.49 37.49 29.02
C VAL A 515 6.21 36.98 29.70
N SER A 516 5.96 35.67 29.72
CA SER A 516 4.75 35.10 30.30
C SER A 516 4.78 34.99 31.84
N PHE A 517 5.93 35.18 32.49
CA PHE A 517 6.05 35.05 33.95
C PHE A 517 5.70 36.35 34.69
N ILE A 518 4.87 36.25 35.74
CA ILE A 518 4.50 37.38 36.60
C ILE A 518 5.72 38.11 37.19
N ASP A 519 6.75 37.38 37.63
CA ASP A 519 8.00 37.95 38.17
C ASP A 519 8.70 38.92 37.20
N ASN A 520 8.51 38.68 35.90
CA ASN A 520 9.22 39.34 34.81
C ASN A 520 8.43 40.52 34.22
N ILE A 521 7.25 40.84 34.75
CA ILE A 521 6.36 41.90 34.22
C ILE A 521 7.05 43.27 34.15
N SER A 522 7.92 43.58 35.11
CA SER A 522 8.66 44.84 35.20
C SER A 522 9.84 44.95 34.23
N LEU A 523 10.22 43.87 33.53
CA LEU A 523 11.30 43.88 32.54
C LEU A 523 10.90 44.53 31.21
N ARG A 524 9.59 44.73 30.98
CA ARG A 524 9.02 45.21 29.71
C ARG A 524 7.94 46.25 30.00
N LYS A 525 7.86 47.31 29.19
CA LYS A 525 6.83 48.35 29.35
C LYS A 525 5.44 47.79 28.99
N LEU A 526 4.42 48.15 29.77
CA LEU A 526 3.02 47.90 29.41
C LEU A 526 2.49 49.02 28.51
N HIS A 527 1.65 48.64 27.54
CA HIS A 527 0.97 49.57 26.65
C HIS A 527 -0.14 50.33 27.42
N GLU A 528 -0.47 51.54 26.99
CA GLU A 528 -1.47 52.40 27.66
C GLU A 528 -2.89 51.80 27.67
N SER A 529 -3.16 50.84 26.76
CA SER A 529 -4.41 50.06 26.75
C SER A 529 -4.40 48.80 27.62
N SER A 530 -3.36 48.57 28.44
CA SER A 530 -3.34 47.43 29.37
C SER A 530 -4.44 47.63 30.44
N PRO A 531 -5.32 46.65 30.68
CA PRO A 531 -6.41 46.80 31.65
C PRO A 531 -5.93 46.86 33.11
N ILE A 532 -4.69 46.46 33.36
CA ILE A 532 -4.06 46.34 34.68
C ILE A 532 -2.63 46.90 34.59
N SER A 533 -2.19 47.62 35.63
CA SER A 533 -0.83 48.16 35.75
C SER A 533 0.14 47.14 36.36
N ALA A 534 1.45 47.31 36.14
CA ALA A 534 2.45 46.32 36.51
C ALA A 534 2.55 46.05 38.02
N GLU A 535 2.13 47.01 38.85
CA GLU A 535 2.14 46.94 40.31
C GLU A 535 0.90 46.22 40.89
N ASN A 536 -0.17 46.12 40.10
CA ASN A 536 -1.46 45.55 40.52
C ASN A 536 -1.73 44.16 39.91
N ALA A 537 -0.99 43.78 38.87
CA ALA A 537 -1.11 42.50 38.18
C ALA A 537 -0.75 41.31 39.07
N LYS A 538 -1.42 40.19 38.82
CA LYS A 538 -1.31 38.92 39.56
C LYS A 538 -1.15 37.75 38.61
N VAL A 539 -0.89 36.58 39.18
CA VAL A 539 -0.94 35.31 38.45
C VAL A 539 -2.33 35.14 37.82
N TYR A 540 -2.36 34.71 36.55
CA TYR A 540 -3.52 34.51 35.68
C TYR A 540 -4.18 35.78 35.11
N ASP A 541 -3.74 36.98 35.49
CA ASP A 541 -4.19 38.23 34.84
C ASP A 541 -3.69 38.33 33.39
N THR A 542 -4.38 39.12 32.57
CA THR A 542 -3.98 39.45 31.20
C THR A 542 -3.57 40.91 31.09
N VAL A 543 -2.39 41.16 30.54
CA VAL A 543 -1.81 42.50 30.33
C VAL A 543 -1.52 42.73 28.85
N VAL A 544 -1.25 43.97 28.46
CA VAL A 544 -0.80 44.32 27.10
C VAL A 544 0.60 44.94 27.17
N PHE A 545 1.58 44.32 26.54
CA PHE A 545 2.95 44.83 26.45
C PHE A 545 3.10 45.82 25.30
N ASP A 546 3.91 46.86 25.54
CA ASP A 546 4.21 47.94 24.60
C ASP A 546 5.21 47.44 23.54
N ARG A 547 4.66 46.97 22.42
CA ARG A 547 5.37 46.52 21.21
C ARG A 547 4.59 46.98 19.99
N GLU A 548 5.18 46.83 18.81
CA GLU A 548 4.51 47.01 17.52
C GLU A 548 4.42 45.64 16.83
N PRO A 549 3.23 45.02 16.70
CA PRO A 549 1.94 45.43 17.27
C PRO A 549 1.85 45.20 18.80
N PRO A 550 0.93 45.85 19.53
CA PRO A 550 0.76 45.66 20.98
C PRO A 550 0.41 44.21 21.34
N MET A 551 1.16 43.62 22.27
CA MET A 551 1.09 42.18 22.55
C MET A 551 0.27 41.87 23.79
N VAL A 552 -0.88 41.22 23.60
CA VAL A 552 -1.69 40.68 24.71
C VAL A 552 -1.03 39.43 25.28
N GLN A 553 -0.81 39.37 26.60
CA GLN A 553 -0.16 38.25 27.28
C GLN A 553 -0.90 37.92 28.57
N LYS A 554 -1.18 36.62 28.80
CA LYS A 554 -1.64 36.11 30.10
C LYS A 554 -0.42 35.77 30.97
N LEU A 555 -0.47 36.13 32.24
CA LEU A 555 0.63 35.98 33.17
C LEU A 555 0.50 34.67 33.98
N TRP A 556 1.61 33.97 34.13
CA TRP A 556 1.70 32.66 34.76
C TRP A 556 2.73 32.70 35.92
N PRO A 557 2.72 31.72 36.86
CA PRO A 557 3.88 31.53 37.72
C PRO A 557 5.09 31.12 36.86
N ARG A 558 6.30 31.22 37.41
CA ARG A 558 7.51 30.71 36.76
C ARG A 558 7.44 29.19 36.64
N HIS A 559 7.40 28.67 35.41
CA HIS A 559 7.24 27.25 35.08
C HIS A 559 8.06 26.88 33.84
N CYS A 560 8.34 25.57 33.67
CA CYS A 560 8.97 24.99 32.50
C CYS A 560 10.28 25.70 32.07
N VAL A 561 11.04 26.18 33.05
CA VAL A 561 12.28 26.93 32.82
C VAL A 561 13.35 25.99 32.26
N GLN A 562 14.04 26.43 31.19
CA GLN A 562 14.99 25.58 30.44
C GLN A 562 16.01 24.88 31.34
N ASN A 563 16.14 23.56 31.17
CA ASN A 563 17.07 22.69 31.90
C ASN A 563 16.78 22.58 33.41
N THR A 564 15.54 22.83 33.85
CA THR A 564 15.08 22.55 35.22
C THR A 564 14.22 21.29 35.27
N TRP A 565 14.14 20.63 36.42
CA TRP A 565 13.29 19.45 36.62
C TRP A 565 11.82 19.69 36.22
N GLY A 566 11.30 20.89 36.46
CA GLY A 566 9.94 21.27 36.08
C GLY A 566 9.67 21.20 34.57
N SER A 567 10.71 21.46 33.76
CA SER A 567 10.68 21.40 32.28
C SER A 567 10.89 19.99 31.69
N ASP A 568 11.28 19.00 32.50
CA ASP A 568 11.36 17.61 32.02
C ASP A 568 9.96 17.00 31.85
N LEU A 569 9.82 16.05 30.90
CA LEU A 569 8.63 15.19 30.83
C LEU A 569 8.48 14.39 32.13
N HIS A 570 7.23 14.11 32.51
CA HIS A 570 6.97 13.33 33.72
C HIS A 570 7.56 11.92 33.59
N LYS A 571 8.35 11.52 34.60
CA LYS A 571 9.14 10.26 34.62
C LYS A 571 8.36 8.97 34.32
N ASP A 572 7.06 8.95 34.58
CA ASP A 572 6.18 7.79 34.41
C ASP A 572 5.47 7.79 33.03
N LEU A 573 5.69 8.81 32.20
CA LEU A 573 5.27 8.87 30.79
C LEU A 573 6.21 8.04 29.91
N LYS A 574 5.64 7.20 29.07
CA LYS A 574 6.37 6.42 28.08
C LYS A 574 6.86 7.33 26.96
N VAL A 575 8.17 7.36 26.74
CA VAL A 575 8.80 8.03 25.59
C VAL A 575 9.15 6.97 24.54
N VAL A 576 8.61 7.13 23.33
CA VAL A 576 8.83 6.19 22.20
C VAL A 576 10.21 6.40 21.57
N GLU A 577 10.90 5.31 21.22
CA GLU A 577 12.20 5.39 20.52
C GLU A 577 12.08 6.13 19.18
N ASN A 578 13.06 6.98 18.87
CA ASN A 578 13.10 7.84 17.66
C ASN A 578 11.94 8.85 17.55
N SER A 579 11.19 9.13 18.63
CA SER A 579 10.18 10.17 18.66
C SER A 579 10.73 11.56 18.33
N THR A 580 9.91 12.40 17.70
CA THR A 580 10.24 13.82 17.50
C THR A 580 10.07 14.60 18.81
N LYS A 581 10.96 15.55 19.08
CA LYS A 581 10.83 16.52 20.18
C LYS A 581 10.74 17.94 19.63
N ILE A 582 9.80 18.73 20.12
CA ILE A 582 9.63 20.14 19.75
C ILE A 582 9.64 20.99 21.02
N TYR A 583 10.41 22.08 21.00
CA TYR A 583 10.54 23.02 22.12
C TYR A 583 9.84 24.33 21.75
N LYS A 584 8.88 24.75 22.57
CA LYS A 584 8.10 25.99 22.38
C LYS A 584 8.32 26.96 23.55
N GLY A 585 7.84 28.20 23.40
CA GLY A 585 8.02 29.27 24.39
C GLY A 585 9.50 29.67 24.60
N THR A 586 10.37 29.39 23.63
CA THR A 586 11.83 29.55 23.75
C THR A 586 12.34 30.97 23.53
N ASN A 587 11.54 31.81 22.88
CA ASN A 587 11.81 33.23 22.67
C ASN A 587 11.43 33.99 23.96
N PRO A 588 12.36 34.69 24.65
CA PRO A 588 12.03 35.41 25.88
C PRO A 588 10.94 36.47 25.68
N ASP A 589 10.76 36.95 24.46
CA ASP A 589 9.92 38.09 24.12
C ASP A 589 8.52 37.75 23.61
N VAL A 590 8.26 36.50 23.20
CA VAL A 590 6.97 36.05 22.64
C VAL A 590 6.67 34.62 23.09
N ASP A 591 5.52 34.45 23.75
CA ASP A 591 5.01 33.18 24.25
C ASP A 591 4.44 32.29 23.12
N SER A 592 4.26 30.98 23.36
CA SER A 592 3.81 30.00 22.36
C SER A 592 3.06 28.84 23.02
N TYR A 593 1.73 28.85 22.90
CA TYR A 593 0.89 27.74 23.34
C TYR A 593 0.74 26.64 22.28
N SER A 594 0.79 27.03 21.00
CA SER A 594 0.63 26.12 19.86
C SER A 594 1.92 25.37 19.54
N LEU A 595 1.82 24.08 19.22
CA LEU A 595 2.93 23.31 18.66
C LEU A 595 3.26 23.68 17.20
N PHE A 596 2.49 24.57 16.56
CA PHE A 596 2.78 25.04 15.19
C PHE A 596 3.52 26.38 15.16
N TRP A 597 3.07 27.36 15.94
CA TRP A 597 3.52 28.76 15.86
C TRP A 597 3.71 29.40 17.24
N ASP A 598 4.47 30.50 17.31
CA ASP A 598 4.35 31.42 18.44
C ASP A 598 3.00 32.17 18.44
N ASN A 599 2.66 32.80 19.57
CA ASN A 599 1.36 33.45 19.76
C ASN A 599 1.15 34.69 18.86
N GLN A 600 2.18 35.19 18.16
CA GLN A 600 2.06 36.23 17.13
C GLN A 600 2.17 35.66 15.69
N LYS A 601 2.41 34.35 15.54
CA LYS A 601 2.70 33.65 14.29
C LYS A 601 3.91 34.18 13.52
N LEU A 602 4.94 34.63 14.26
CA LEU A 602 6.21 35.13 13.69
C LEU A 602 7.21 33.99 13.43
N THR A 603 7.19 32.94 14.27
CA THR A 603 8.16 31.83 14.24
C THR A 603 7.48 30.50 13.95
N ASP A 604 7.96 29.77 12.93
CA ASP A 604 7.63 28.36 12.70
C ASP A 604 8.40 27.46 13.68
N THR A 605 7.66 26.64 14.44
CA THR A 605 8.21 25.55 15.28
C THR A 605 8.85 24.42 14.46
N LYS A 606 8.55 24.38 13.16
CA LYS A 606 8.84 23.36 12.15
C LYS A 606 7.95 22.11 12.24
N LEU A 607 6.87 22.14 13.04
CA LEU A 607 5.94 21.02 13.10
C LEU A 607 5.28 20.75 11.74
N ASP A 608 4.69 21.76 11.07
CA ASP A 608 4.03 21.52 9.78
C ASP A 608 5.02 20.94 8.76
N SER A 609 6.17 21.58 8.57
CA SER A 609 7.26 21.10 7.72
C SER A 609 7.62 19.62 7.97
N LEU A 610 7.65 19.20 9.24
CA LEU A 610 7.97 17.83 9.67
C LEU A 610 6.81 16.83 9.45
N LEU A 611 5.56 17.28 9.58
CA LEU A 611 4.36 16.49 9.30
C LEU A 611 4.16 16.31 7.78
N ARG A 612 4.31 17.37 6.98
CA ARG A 612 4.26 17.30 5.51
C ARG A 612 5.34 16.37 4.96
N ALA A 613 6.56 16.42 5.50
CA ALA A 613 7.66 15.56 5.07
C ALA A 613 7.40 14.05 5.29
N ARG A 614 6.51 13.68 6.22
CA ARG A 614 6.02 12.30 6.42
C ARG A 614 4.66 12.02 5.77
N ASN A 615 4.10 12.96 5.01
CA ASN A 615 2.76 12.90 4.43
C ASN A 615 1.64 12.67 5.47
N ILE A 616 1.79 13.18 6.70
CA ILE A 616 0.77 13.02 7.74
C ILE A 616 -0.55 13.68 7.30
N THR A 617 -1.66 12.95 7.47
CA THR A 617 -3.01 13.37 7.12
C THR A 617 -3.90 13.57 8.36
N ASP A 618 -3.56 12.91 9.46
CA ASP A 618 -4.37 12.82 10.68
C ASP A 618 -3.52 13.07 11.93
N LEU A 619 -4.00 13.94 12.81
CA LEU A 619 -3.34 14.32 14.05
C LEU A 619 -4.21 13.95 15.25
N TYR A 620 -3.65 13.12 16.12
CA TYR A 620 -4.25 12.67 17.37
C TYR A 620 -3.60 13.43 18.52
N LEU A 621 -4.34 14.35 19.14
CA LEU A 621 -3.85 15.29 20.14
C LEU A 621 -4.22 14.81 21.55
N CYS A 622 -3.25 14.87 22.47
CA CYS A 622 -3.45 14.59 23.88
C CYS A 622 -2.50 15.39 24.78
N GLY A 623 -2.74 15.41 26.09
CA GLY A 623 -1.86 16.04 27.08
C GLY A 623 -2.46 17.26 27.79
N LEU A 624 -1.63 18.25 28.07
CA LEU A 624 -1.91 19.35 29.00
C LEU A 624 -1.59 20.73 28.36
N ALA A 625 -2.19 21.84 28.78
CA ALA A 625 -3.55 21.91 29.30
C ALA A 625 -4.55 21.85 28.12
N TYR A 626 -5.62 21.08 28.29
CA TYR A 626 -6.72 20.85 27.34
C TYR A 626 -7.17 22.12 26.61
N ASP A 627 -7.39 23.16 27.39
CA ASP A 627 -7.99 24.45 27.06
C ASP A 627 -6.96 25.53 26.69
N VAL A 628 -5.66 25.23 26.77
CA VAL A 628 -4.56 26.16 26.48
C VAL A 628 -3.67 25.64 25.36
N CYS A 629 -2.66 24.81 25.66
CA CYS A 629 -1.68 24.34 24.66
C CYS A 629 -2.31 23.34 23.69
N VAL A 630 -3.14 22.43 24.21
CA VAL A 630 -3.87 21.45 23.40
C VAL A 630 -4.91 22.15 22.52
N ALA A 631 -5.71 23.08 23.07
CA ALA A 631 -6.69 23.87 22.32
C ALA A 631 -6.05 24.73 21.22
N SER A 632 -4.93 25.39 21.51
CA SER A 632 -4.20 26.23 20.55
C SER A 632 -3.62 25.39 19.41
N THR A 633 -3.05 24.23 19.74
CA THR A 633 -2.53 23.28 18.77
C THR A 633 -3.63 22.65 17.91
N ALA A 634 -4.79 22.34 18.48
CA ALA A 634 -5.94 21.83 17.73
C ALA A 634 -6.49 22.88 16.75
N LYS A 635 -6.57 24.15 17.16
CA LYS A 635 -6.97 25.28 16.31
C LYS A 635 -6.03 25.45 15.12
N ASP A 636 -4.71 25.42 15.35
CA ASP A 636 -3.73 25.53 14.27
C ASP A 636 -3.63 24.27 13.40
N ALA A 637 -3.83 23.07 13.95
CA ALA A 637 -3.93 21.83 13.17
C ALA A 637 -5.11 21.88 12.18
N ILE A 638 -6.29 22.31 12.67
CA ILE A 638 -7.50 22.50 11.85
C ILE A 638 -7.28 23.59 10.81
N ALA A 639 -6.69 24.73 11.16
CA ALA A 639 -6.39 25.83 10.24
C ALA A 639 -5.29 25.48 9.21
N SER A 640 -4.39 24.57 9.55
CA SER A 640 -3.38 23.99 8.63
C SER A 640 -3.94 22.82 7.81
N GLY A 641 -5.24 22.52 7.93
CA GLY A 641 -5.91 21.52 7.11
C GLY A 641 -5.58 20.07 7.42
N TYR A 642 -5.22 19.76 8.67
CA TYR A 642 -5.14 18.38 9.14
C TYR A 642 -6.49 17.89 9.67
N ARG A 643 -6.75 16.60 9.48
CA ARG A 643 -7.85 15.91 10.14
C ARG A 643 -7.46 15.75 11.61
N THR A 644 -8.22 16.39 12.49
CA THR A 644 -7.79 16.61 13.89
C THR A 644 -8.72 15.86 14.85
N VAL A 645 -8.12 15.01 15.68
CA VAL A 645 -8.81 14.16 16.65
C VAL A 645 -8.25 14.47 18.04
N LEU A 646 -9.10 14.93 18.94
CA LEU A 646 -8.75 15.21 20.33
C LEU A 646 -9.16 14.03 21.23
N LEU A 647 -8.26 13.63 22.13
CA LEU A 647 -8.43 12.48 23.01
C LEU A 647 -8.87 12.93 24.41
N ASP A 648 -10.18 12.87 24.70
CA ASP A 648 -10.80 13.47 25.89
C ASP A 648 -10.27 12.83 27.19
N ASP A 649 -10.23 11.49 27.23
CA ASP A 649 -9.66 10.71 28.34
C ASP A 649 -8.17 10.99 28.59
N CYS A 650 -7.41 11.33 27.54
CA CYS A 650 -6.00 11.65 27.55
C CYS A 650 -5.68 13.15 27.72
N CYS A 651 -6.68 13.99 28.03
CA CYS A 651 -6.47 15.43 28.24
C CYS A 651 -6.97 15.90 29.61
N ARG A 652 -6.29 16.89 30.21
CA ARG A 652 -6.75 17.59 31.42
C ARG A 652 -6.44 19.08 31.28
N GLY A 653 -7.30 19.94 31.81
CA GLY A 653 -7.29 21.40 31.58
C GLY A 653 -7.48 22.20 32.85
N VAL A 654 -7.50 23.54 32.72
CA VAL A 654 -7.53 24.47 33.85
C VAL A 654 -8.92 25.04 34.15
N ASP A 655 -9.78 25.24 33.16
CA ASP A 655 -11.18 25.66 33.34
C ASP A 655 -12.19 24.80 32.54
N LEU A 656 -13.34 24.48 33.16
CA LEU A 656 -14.35 23.61 32.57
C LEU A 656 -15.11 24.26 31.40
N LEU A 657 -15.32 25.58 31.42
CA LEU A 657 -16.02 26.28 30.33
C LEU A 657 -15.09 26.42 29.12
N ASP A 658 -13.79 26.62 29.32
CA ASP A 658 -12.81 26.68 28.23
C ASP A 658 -12.47 25.28 27.65
N ILE A 659 -12.55 24.21 28.46
CA ILE A 659 -12.57 22.81 27.98
C ILE A 659 -13.75 22.58 27.04
N GLU A 660 -14.98 22.87 27.46
CA GLU A 660 -16.17 22.59 26.63
C GLU A 660 -16.24 23.50 25.39
N LYS A 661 -15.80 24.77 25.46
CA LYS A 661 -15.58 25.61 24.27
C LYS A 661 -14.58 24.99 23.29
N THR A 662 -13.54 24.32 23.81
CA THR A 662 -12.53 23.64 22.96
C THR A 662 -13.13 22.43 22.26
N LYS A 663 -13.94 21.62 22.95
CA LYS A 663 -14.69 20.51 22.33
C LYS A 663 -15.62 20.99 21.23
N ASN A 664 -16.47 21.97 21.54
CA ASN A 664 -17.44 22.54 20.61
C ASN A 664 -16.73 23.10 19.37
N PHE A 665 -15.68 23.91 19.55
CA PHE A 665 -14.89 24.45 18.42
C PHE A 665 -14.36 23.35 17.50
N ILE A 666 -13.83 22.26 18.06
CA ILE A 666 -13.26 21.15 17.27
C ILE A 666 -14.36 20.44 16.47
N GLN A 667 -15.52 20.18 17.08
CA GLN A 667 -16.67 19.55 16.41
C GLN A 667 -17.30 20.46 15.34
N GLU A 668 -17.48 21.75 15.65
CA GLU A 668 -17.95 22.79 14.71
C GLU A 668 -17.04 22.92 13.48
N ASN A 669 -15.73 22.67 13.64
CA ASN A 669 -14.75 22.71 12.56
C ASN A 669 -14.40 21.31 11.99
N HIS A 670 -15.29 20.34 12.18
CA HIS A 670 -15.23 18.99 11.61
C HIS A 670 -14.02 18.13 12.05
N GLY A 671 -13.41 18.47 13.18
CA GLY A 671 -12.59 17.54 13.95
C GLY A 671 -13.44 16.63 14.84
N LEU A 672 -12.76 15.77 15.61
CA LEU A 672 -13.43 14.83 16.53
C LEU A 672 -12.93 15.00 17.96
N VAL A 673 -13.80 14.61 18.90
CA VAL A 673 -13.48 14.38 20.32
C VAL A 673 -13.86 12.93 20.63
N VAL A 674 -12.90 12.10 21.04
CA VAL A 674 -13.07 10.66 21.30
C VAL A 674 -12.21 10.21 22.49
N ASP A 675 -12.44 8.99 22.99
CA ASP A 675 -11.51 8.34 23.94
C ASP A 675 -10.39 7.59 23.19
N SER A 676 -9.23 7.43 23.82
CA SER A 676 -8.09 6.63 23.33
C SER A 676 -8.49 5.23 22.85
N SER A 677 -9.47 4.61 23.52
CA SER A 677 -10.00 3.28 23.20
C SER A 677 -10.57 3.14 21.78
N GLN A 678 -10.94 4.24 21.12
CA GLN A 678 -11.46 4.24 19.75
C GLN A 678 -10.36 4.43 18.68
N VAL A 679 -9.19 4.95 19.08
CA VAL A 679 -8.15 5.43 18.15
C VAL A 679 -7.55 4.31 17.30
N LYS A 680 -7.37 3.11 17.87
CA LYS A 680 -6.77 1.97 17.17
C LYS A 680 -7.50 1.65 15.86
N GLU A 681 -8.82 1.53 15.92
CA GLU A 681 -9.67 1.22 14.77
C GLU A 681 -9.66 2.36 13.73
N MET A 682 -9.53 3.61 14.17
CA MET A 682 -9.44 4.77 13.27
C MET A 682 -8.11 4.82 12.51
N VAL A 683 -7.00 4.47 13.18
CA VAL A 683 -5.64 4.43 12.62
C VAL A 683 -5.43 3.21 11.71
N GLU A 684 -5.70 1.99 12.18
CA GLU A 684 -5.58 0.76 11.38
C GLU A 684 -6.56 0.76 10.20
N GLY A 685 -7.77 1.26 10.45
CA GLY A 685 -8.63 1.81 9.41
C GLY A 685 -10.04 1.28 9.30
N ASN A 686 -10.47 0.53 10.30
CA ASN A 686 -11.78 -0.11 10.41
C ASN A 686 -12.87 0.87 10.87
N ASP A 687 -12.51 2.02 11.46
CA ASP A 687 -13.43 3.11 11.81
C ASP A 687 -13.22 4.34 10.92
N ARG A 688 -14.30 4.77 10.25
CA ARG A 688 -14.33 5.78 9.19
C ARG A 688 -15.45 6.78 9.47
N ARG A 689 -15.06 7.87 10.11
CA ARG A 689 -15.93 8.94 10.61
C ARG A 689 -16.26 9.98 9.52
N PRO A 690 -17.53 10.31 9.25
CA PRO A 690 -17.92 11.21 8.16
C PRO A 690 -17.42 12.65 8.34
N GLU A 691 -17.24 13.11 9.56
CA GLU A 691 -16.74 14.46 9.92
C GLU A 691 -15.33 14.69 9.38
N LEU A 692 -14.43 13.71 9.59
CA LEU A 692 -13.07 13.72 9.05
C LEU A 692 -13.06 13.60 7.50
N GLY A 693 -14.11 13.04 6.92
CA GLY A 693 -14.34 13.03 5.47
C GLY A 693 -14.76 14.41 4.95
N LEU A 694 -15.72 15.06 5.61
CA LEU A 694 -16.18 16.42 5.29
C LEU A 694 -15.03 17.43 5.41
N LYS A 695 -14.24 17.38 6.50
CA LYS A 695 -13.05 18.22 6.68
C LYS A 695 -12.12 18.11 5.48
N LEU A 696 -11.79 16.90 5.04
CA LEU A 696 -10.91 16.69 3.89
C LEU A 696 -11.51 17.18 2.57
N ALA A 697 -12.82 17.05 2.36
CA ALA A 697 -13.47 17.59 1.16
C ALA A 697 -13.33 19.12 1.11
N LEU A 698 -13.65 19.81 2.21
CA LEU A 698 -13.54 21.27 2.30
C LEU A 698 -12.08 21.76 2.12
N GLU A 699 -11.11 21.04 2.67
CA GLU A 699 -9.68 21.30 2.44
C GLU A 699 -9.27 21.17 0.96
N LEU A 700 -9.82 20.18 0.26
CA LEU A 700 -9.59 19.98 -1.18
C LEU A 700 -10.32 21.02 -2.04
N GLN A 701 -11.40 21.62 -1.54
CA GLN A 701 -12.07 22.75 -2.18
C GLN A 701 -11.26 24.05 -2.03
N GLN A 702 -10.79 24.36 -0.81
CA GLN A 702 -9.99 25.56 -0.54
C GLN A 702 -8.67 25.56 -1.31
N LYS A 703 -7.97 24.41 -1.39
CA LYS A 703 -6.70 24.26 -2.14
C LYS A 703 -6.84 24.34 -3.67
N ARG A 704 -8.04 24.64 -4.19
CA ARG A 704 -8.35 24.84 -5.62
C ARG A 704 -8.81 26.27 -5.94
N GLN A 705 -8.88 27.15 -4.94
CA GLN A 705 -9.21 28.57 -5.06
C GLN A 705 -7.93 29.42 -4.99
#